data_AF-A0A7W5AD71-F1
#
_entry.id   AF-A0A7W5AD71-F1
#
_cell.length_a   1.000
_cell.length_b   1.000
_cell.length_c   1.000
_cell.angle_alpha   90.00
_cell.angle_beta   90.00
_cell.angle_gamma   90.00
#
_symmetry.space_group_name_H-M   'P 1'
#
loop_
_entity.id
_entity.type
_entity.pdbx_description
1 polymer ?
#
loop_
_entity_poly.entity_id
_entity_poly.type
_entity_poly.pdbx_seq_one_letter_code
_entity_poly.pdbx_strand_id
1 'polypeptide(L)'
;MPAGNLARMFAVARAAATTALSRRRPEPDTPPAVEPPRVFAYPCSVAVEVAARPGQVFAVLADPARMPDWVLQHTGWIDAPPAEFADGARFRQRIRLMGVPSEVRWTVTGVVADRAVWFEGTAPMGIEVGFYLSVAPSAAGALVRFDGGVEGGPTDGPLGPMVARNLADAMRKSLAELGRLAPAASASRPPAVTAARRTDEKPDPIRYERTGQDVDAWTPVIVGAGQLSEKSTEPGGGDPVSLAVRALRQGAGADLLAKADYVGYVASVSWQYPDGAALIAAAVGATPAQTVQTTIAGGDGSLRLLNDAAAEIAAGRASIALVGGAESAATAAAAERSGHTLDWPAQPDGTAPTRTLGSDAPANNDAETAAGLVAPIYLYALIESAVRGRLGNTPEEHLDRITRLWASYSEVAAANPAAWQGVPHTAEELAAPTAANRMISAPYPKLLTANLQVNQGTGIVVCSAAAARAAGIGQDDWIFVHAGAHATEEWFVTERADLATSPAIRAIGDAVLGHSGLAIDDVEHIDLYACFPSAVQIAAGELGLPIDDPGRPLTVTGGLTFAGGPGNNYTSHAVANLVPLLRAEPDSYGLATALGWYLTKHAATVLSARPPVSAFVDIDADPRLPRPPARRALSSYRGPAVVEAYTVPYERDGSPAAMIVTAITPAGDRVVLRTSDISEISEFWKLEVDGAGFTVTDRGRHELPPPPPPPLIVEWHGPVTVWKLNRPAVRNAIDLTTARALEKAVDAFEADPRARVAVLTGSDTVFSAGMDLKAAARGEYPVTEGRGLLGITARPPAKPLIAAVEGAALAGGCELALAADLIVAAEDAAFGIPEVKRGLVAAAGGVLRLARSLPRSTALELALTGEPMPARRLHDLGLINRVTSPGKALDTALELAHDIAANAPLAVLLSKRIVDEHRDWGAAEAFDRLSDIAGEVIGSADAVEGIRAYAENRTPIWKG
;
A
#
# COMPACT_ATOMS: atom_id res chain seq x y z
N MET A 1 -44.70 -29.72 23.80
CA MET A 1 -44.19 -30.89 23.06
C MET A 1 -43.27 -31.69 23.98
N PRO A 2 -43.40 -33.02 24.11
CA PRO A 2 -42.74 -33.75 25.20
C PRO A 2 -41.26 -34.02 24.88
N ALA A 3 -40.45 -34.03 25.95
CA ALA A 3 -38.99 -34.10 25.97
C ALA A 3 -38.34 -35.32 25.25
N GLY A 4 -39.14 -36.32 24.85
CA GLY A 4 -38.67 -37.48 24.09
C GLY A 4 -38.31 -37.20 22.63
N ASN A 5 -38.87 -36.15 22.01
CA ASN A 5 -38.55 -35.80 20.61
C ASN A 5 -37.28 -34.96 20.48
N LEU A 6 -36.87 -34.21 21.51
CA LEU A 6 -35.63 -33.44 21.48
C LEU A 6 -34.40 -34.34 21.57
N ALA A 7 -34.44 -35.38 22.42
CA ALA A 7 -33.35 -36.34 22.53
C ALA A 7 -33.17 -37.19 21.25
N ARG A 8 -34.27 -37.53 20.56
CA ARG A 8 -34.21 -38.16 19.23
C ARG A 8 -33.79 -37.18 18.13
N MET A 9 -34.19 -35.92 18.17
CA MET A 9 -33.67 -34.89 17.25
C MET A 9 -32.19 -34.63 17.46
N PHE A 10 -31.69 -34.59 18.69
CA PHE A 10 -30.26 -34.45 18.97
C PHE A 10 -29.48 -35.73 18.65
N ALA A 11 -30.04 -36.92 18.83
CA ALA A 11 -29.40 -38.17 18.40
C ALA A 11 -29.38 -38.31 16.87
N VAL A 12 -30.43 -37.88 16.17
CA VAL A 12 -30.50 -37.87 14.70
C VAL A 12 -29.69 -36.70 14.11
N ALA A 13 -29.60 -35.54 14.77
CA ALA A 13 -28.73 -34.43 14.35
C ALA A 13 -27.26 -34.71 14.67
N ARG A 14 -26.96 -35.42 15.77
CA ARG A 14 -25.61 -35.91 16.07
C ARG A 14 -25.23 -37.04 15.12
N ALA A 15 -26.13 -37.99 14.82
CA ALA A 15 -25.89 -39.00 13.78
C ALA A 15 -25.80 -38.39 12.38
N ALA A 16 -26.62 -37.40 12.02
CA ALA A 16 -26.54 -36.69 10.75
C ALA A 16 -25.29 -35.81 10.66
N ALA A 17 -24.84 -35.18 11.75
CA ALA A 17 -23.56 -34.47 11.80
C ALA A 17 -22.39 -35.44 11.69
N THR A 18 -22.39 -36.57 12.40
CA THR A 18 -21.31 -37.57 12.29
C THR A 18 -21.31 -38.26 10.92
N THR A 19 -22.46 -38.48 10.27
CA THR A 19 -22.56 -39.14 8.96
C THR A 19 -22.45 -38.18 7.76
N ALA A 20 -22.73 -36.88 7.96
CA ALA A 20 -22.46 -35.83 6.96
C ALA A 20 -21.02 -35.26 7.06
N LEU A 21 -20.36 -35.42 8.22
CA LEU A 21 -18.94 -35.07 8.40
C LEU A 21 -17.98 -36.24 8.11
N SER A 22 -18.46 -37.48 7.92
CA SER A 22 -17.62 -38.66 7.69
C SER A 22 -17.50 -39.11 6.24
N ARG A 23 -17.94 -38.32 5.24
CA ARG A 23 -17.49 -38.60 3.87
C ARG A 23 -16.03 -38.16 3.75
N ARG A 24 -15.10 -39.07 4.09
CA ARG A 24 -13.75 -39.06 3.53
C ARG A 24 -13.92 -38.83 2.03
N ARG A 25 -13.56 -37.64 1.55
CA ARG A 25 -13.38 -37.39 0.12
C ARG A 25 -12.24 -38.32 -0.34
N PRO A 26 -12.27 -38.85 -1.57
CA PRO A 26 -11.34 -39.90 -1.96
C PRO A 26 -9.92 -39.40 -1.78
N GLU A 27 -9.07 -40.20 -1.13
CA GLU A 27 -7.63 -40.10 -1.37
C GLU A 27 -7.42 -40.10 -2.88
N PRO A 28 -6.49 -39.31 -3.43
CA PRO A 28 -6.15 -39.43 -4.84
C PRO A 28 -5.84 -40.90 -5.13
N ASP A 29 -6.44 -41.48 -6.19
CA ASP A 29 -6.31 -42.91 -6.56
C ASP A 29 -4.85 -43.34 -6.82
N THR A 30 -3.92 -42.37 -6.92
CA THR A 30 -2.50 -42.59 -7.14
C THR A 30 -1.69 -42.46 -5.83
N PRO A 31 -0.93 -43.49 -5.43
CA PRO A 31 -0.13 -43.47 -4.21
C PRO A 31 1.00 -42.42 -4.28
N PRO A 32 1.48 -41.90 -3.12
CA PRO A 32 2.59 -40.97 -3.09
C PRO A 32 3.88 -41.61 -3.61
N ALA A 33 4.76 -40.80 -4.21
CA ALA A 33 6.05 -41.26 -4.73
C ALA A 33 6.99 -41.71 -3.60
N VAL A 34 6.85 -41.08 -2.43
CA VAL A 34 7.54 -41.39 -1.18
C VAL A 34 6.49 -41.30 -0.06
N GLU A 35 6.37 -42.36 0.73
CA GLU A 35 5.38 -42.43 1.82
C GLU A 35 5.64 -41.39 2.90
N PRO A 36 4.64 -40.59 3.31
CA PRO A 36 4.76 -39.63 4.40
C PRO A 36 5.27 -40.24 5.71
N PRO A 37 5.99 -39.47 6.55
CA PRO A 37 6.61 -40.00 7.77
C PRO A 37 5.58 -40.37 8.85
N ARG A 38 4.39 -39.75 8.83
CA ARG A 38 3.24 -40.11 9.65
C ARG A 38 1.93 -39.61 9.05
N VAL A 39 0.82 -40.08 9.61
CA VAL A 39 -0.55 -39.64 9.26
C VAL A 39 -1.15 -38.89 10.45
N PHE A 40 -1.62 -37.66 10.21
CA PHE A 40 -2.29 -36.84 11.22
C PHE A 40 -3.68 -37.35 11.57
N ALA A 41 -4.19 -36.99 12.75
CA ALA A 41 -5.57 -37.28 13.16
C ALA A 41 -6.63 -36.80 12.16
N TYR A 42 -6.41 -35.63 11.54
CA TYR A 42 -7.23 -35.08 10.46
C TYR A 42 -6.40 -34.87 9.19
N PRO A 43 -6.20 -35.91 8.36
CA PRO A 43 -5.37 -35.84 7.17
C PRO A 43 -6.11 -35.20 5.99
N CYS A 44 -5.36 -34.57 5.09
CA CYS A 44 -5.83 -34.05 3.82
C CYS A 44 -4.79 -34.24 2.71
N SER A 45 -5.24 -34.60 1.51
CA SER A 45 -4.35 -34.88 0.39
C SER A 45 -4.92 -34.31 -0.91
N VAL A 46 -4.05 -33.72 -1.73
CA VAL A 46 -4.36 -33.23 -3.07
C VAL A 46 -3.24 -33.60 -4.03
N ALA A 47 -3.56 -33.82 -5.31
CA ALA A 47 -2.58 -34.11 -6.35
C ALA A 47 -2.93 -33.35 -7.63
N VAL A 48 -1.91 -32.96 -8.39
CA VAL A 48 -2.05 -32.33 -9.71
C VAL A 48 -0.94 -32.81 -10.64
N GLU A 49 -1.22 -32.90 -11.93
CA GLU A 49 -0.18 -33.05 -12.95
C GLU A 49 0.38 -31.68 -13.34
N VAL A 50 1.70 -31.60 -13.39
CA VAL A 50 2.46 -30.40 -13.76
C VAL A 50 3.27 -30.71 -15.02
N ALA A 51 3.16 -29.83 -16.02
CA ALA A 51 3.84 -29.96 -17.31
C ALA A 51 5.34 -29.56 -17.24
N ALA A 52 6.07 -30.15 -16.29
CA ALA A 52 7.51 -29.93 -16.09
C ALA A 52 8.18 -31.23 -15.62
N ARG A 53 9.51 -31.35 -15.79
CA ARG A 53 10.25 -32.55 -15.34
C ARG A 53 10.24 -32.61 -13.79
N PRO A 54 10.19 -33.82 -13.18
CA PRO A 54 10.17 -33.97 -11.73
C PRO A 54 11.23 -33.15 -10.98
N GLY A 55 12.48 -33.11 -11.48
CA GLY A 55 13.54 -32.29 -10.87
C GLY A 55 13.30 -30.78 -10.91
N GLN A 56 12.64 -30.24 -11.96
CA GLN A 56 12.28 -28.81 -12.04
C GLN A 56 11.18 -28.47 -11.03
N VAL A 57 10.21 -29.36 -10.88
CA VAL A 57 9.15 -29.21 -9.89
C VAL A 57 9.72 -29.31 -8.47
N PHE A 58 10.59 -30.30 -8.24
CA PHE A 58 11.26 -30.48 -6.95
C PHE A 58 12.12 -29.27 -6.58
N ALA A 59 12.82 -28.64 -7.53
CA ALA A 59 13.59 -27.43 -7.28
C ALA A 59 12.74 -26.27 -6.73
N VAL A 60 11.48 -26.12 -7.17
CA VAL A 60 10.56 -25.09 -6.60
C VAL A 60 10.03 -25.51 -5.23
N LEU A 61 9.73 -26.80 -5.05
CA LEU A 61 9.22 -27.32 -3.78
C LEU A 61 10.27 -27.27 -2.66
N ALA A 62 11.53 -27.51 -3.01
CA ALA A 62 12.65 -27.59 -2.08
C ALA A 62 13.36 -26.24 -1.83
N ASP A 63 12.94 -25.16 -2.51
CA ASP A 63 13.51 -23.82 -2.36
C ASP A 63 12.66 -22.96 -1.39
N PRO A 64 13.18 -22.64 -0.20
CA PRO A 64 12.46 -21.80 0.76
C PRO A 64 12.14 -20.41 0.22
N ALA A 65 12.98 -19.82 -0.63
CA ALA A 65 12.75 -18.49 -1.17
C ALA A 65 11.56 -18.44 -2.13
N ARG A 66 11.20 -19.57 -2.75
CA ARG A 66 10.05 -19.69 -3.67
C ARG A 66 8.78 -20.20 -2.99
N MET A 67 8.88 -20.66 -1.74
CA MET A 67 7.71 -21.08 -0.97
C MET A 67 6.59 -20.01 -0.94
N PRO A 68 6.86 -18.69 -0.81
CA PRO A 68 5.82 -17.66 -0.87
C PRO A 68 5.11 -17.55 -2.22
N ASP A 69 5.79 -17.90 -3.31
CA ASP A 69 5.28 -17.75 -4.67
C ASP A 69 4.15 -18.74 -4.96
N TRP A 70 4.18 -19.93 -4.33
CA TRP A 70 3.21 -20.99 -4.61
C TRP A 70 2.44 -21.49 -3.38
N VAL A 71 2.98 -21.38 -2.16
CA VAL A 71 2.24 -21.72 -0.94
C VAL A 71 1.36 -20.54 -0.55
N LEU A 72 0.13 -20.50 -1.05
CA LEU A 72 -0.78 -19.36 -0.82
C LEU A 72 -1.18 -19.17 0.64
N GLN A 73 -0.96 -20.18 1.49
CA GLN A 73 -1.08 -20.02 2.94
C GLN A 73 0.05 -19.17 3.53
N HIS A 74 1.21 -19.05 2.88
CA HIS A 74 2.31 -18.24 3.32
C HIS A 74 1.88 -16.76 3.41
N THR A 75 2.11 -16.14 4.57
CA THR A 75 1.76 -14.73 4.84
C THR A 75 2.93 -13.94 5.40
N GLY A 76 4.14 -14.48 5.27
CA GLY A 76 5.38 -13.87 5.71
C GLY A 76 6.28 -14.86 6.42
N TRP A 77 7.57 -14.63 6.33
CA TRP A 77 8.56 -15.24 7.20
C TRP A 77 8.59 -14.50 8.54
N ILE A 78 8.86 -15.23 9.63
CA ILE A 78 9.07 -14.61 10.95
C ILE A 78 10.55 -14.29 11.13
N ASP A 79 11.42 -15.23 10.75
CA ASP A 79 12.87 -15.03 10.63
C ASP A 79 13.25 -14.83 9.16
N ALA A 80 14.53 -14.67 8.84
CA ALA A 80 14.97 -14.85 7.46
C ALA A 80 14.58 -16.26 6.97
N PRO A 81 14.14 -16.43 5.70
CA PRO A 81 13.88 -17.76 5.15
C PRO A 81 15.14 -18.63 5.28
N PRO A 82 15.01 -19.94 5.56
CA PRO A 82 16.17 -20.82 5.57
C PRO A 82 16.82 -20.81 4.17
N ALA A 83 18.14 -20.92 4.11
CA ALA A 83 18.86 -20.91 2.83
C ALA A 83 18.51 -22.13 1.96
N GLU A 84 18.21 -23.26 2.60
CA GLU A 84 17.72 -24.49 1.99
C GLU A 84 16.86 -25.27 3.00
N PHE A 85 15.97 -26.14 2.52
CA PHE A 85 15.33 -27.14 3.39
C PHE A 85 16.28 -28.33 3.58
N ALA A 86 17.08 -28.31 4.65
CA ALA A 86 17.90 -29.44 5.06
C ALA A 86 17.19 -30.27 6.15
N ASP A 87 17.46 -31.58 6.23
CA ASP A 87 16.87 -32.44 7.27
C ASP A 87 17.20 -31.94 8.68
N GLY A 88 16.20 -31.82 9.55
CA GLY A 88 16.30 -31.23 10.87
C GLY A 88 16.36 -29.69 10.93
N ALA A 89 16.36 -28.99 9.78
CA ALA A 89 16.35 -27.53 9.75
C ALA A 89 15.06 -26.99 10.39
N ARG A 90 15.21 -25.93 11.19
CA ARG A 90 14.09 -25.27 11.87
C ARG A 90 13.92 -23.87 11.34
N PHE A 91 12.67 -23.49 11.09
CA PHE A 91 12.33 -22.15 10.64
C PHE A 91 10.96 -21.74 11.14
N ARG A 92 10.71 -20.43 11.16
CA ARG A 92 9.43 -19.88 11.59
C ARG A 92 8.78 -19.13 10.44
N GLN A 93 7.54 -19.49 10.18
CA GLN A 93 6.76 -18.95 9.08
C GLN A 93 5.38 -18.57 9.61
N ARG A 94 4.78 -17.53 9.03
CA ARG A 94 3.37 -17.23 9.21
C ARG A 94 2.57 -17.92 8.11
N ILE A 95 1.66 -18.81 8.48
CA ILE A 95 0.71 -19.41 7.53
C ILE A 95 -0.73 -19.08 7.91
N ARG A 96 -1.64 -18.97 6.94
CA ARG A 96 -3.09 -18.95 7.22
C ARG A 96 -3.54 -20.34 7.66
N LEU A 97 -3.82 -20.49 8.95
CA LEU A 97 -4.49 -21.67 9.51
C LEU A 97 -5.89 -21.24 9.95
N MET A 98 -6.93 -21.91 9.44
CA MET A 98 -8.34 -21.49 9.64
C MET A 98 -8.65 -20.05 9.19
N GLY A 99 -7.91 -19.53 8.19
CA GLY A 99 -8.08 -18.14 7.72
C GLY A 99 -7.40 -17.08 8.60
N VAL A 100 -6.66 -17.49 9.63
CA VAL A 100 -5.92 -16.59 10.53
C VAL A 100 -4.42 -16.81 10.32
N PRO A 101 -3.61 -15.75 10.13
CA PRO A 101 -2.17 -15.86 10.10
C PRO A 101 -1.63 -16.35 11.45
N SER A 102 -1.07 -17.56 11.45
CA SER A 102 -0.54 -18.25 12.63
C SER A 102 0.96 -18.46 12.45
N GLU A 103 1.75 -18.14 13.48
CA GLU A 103 3.17 -18.52 13.53
C GLU A 103 3.25 -20.04 13.68
N VAL A 104 3.88 -20.69 12.73
CA VAL A 104 4.19 -22.11 12.80
C VAL A 104 5.69 -22.26 12.89
N ARG A 105 6.14 -23.01 13.90
CA ARG A 105 7.53 -23.39 14.07
C ARG A 105 7.75 -24.71 13.38
N TRP A 106 8.35 -24.67 12.22
CA TRP A 106 8.56 -25.82 11.38
C TRP A 106 9.90 -26.49 11.70
N THR A 107 9.90 -27.81 11.56
CA THR A 107 11.09 -28.66 11.46
C THR A 107 10.96 -29.42 10.15
N VAL A 108 11.98 -29.35 9.29
CA VAL A 108 12.10 -30.22 8.12
C VAL A 108 12.37 -31.63 8.64
N THR A 109 11.46 -32.57 8.35
CA THR A 109 11.48 -33.94 8.88
C THR A 109 11.97 -34.97 7.86
N GLY A 110 12.22 -34.55 6.62
CA GLY A 110 12.86 -35.38 5.62
C GLY A 110 12.96 -34.70 4.27
N VAL A 111 14.08 -34.91 3.60
CA VAL A 111 14.30 -34.48 2.21
C VAL A 111 14.85 -35.65 1.42
N VAL A 112 14.11 -36.04 0.37
CA VAL A 112 14.54 -37.03 -0.60
C VAL A 112 14.79 -36.31 -1.91
N ALA A 113 16.05 -36.17 -2.27
CA ALA A 113 16.47 -35.47 -3.48
C ALA A 113 15.61 -35.87 -4.70
N ASP A 114 15.14 -34.85 -5.43
CA ASP A 114 14.29 -34.93 -6.62
C ASP A 114 12.91 -35.58 -6.42
N ARG A 115 12.52 -35.92 -5.18
CA ARG A 115 11.32 -36.75 -4.94
C ARG A 115 10.42 -36.29 -3.81
N ALA A 116 10.94 -35.77 -2.69
CA ALA A 116 10.08 -35.35 -1.57
C ALA A 116 10.75 -34.35 -0.61
N VAL A 117 9.94 -33.46 -0.04
CA VAL A 117 10.32 -32.56 1.06
C VAL A 117 9.18 -32.53 2.08
N TRP A 118 9.54 -32.76 3.34
CA TRP A 118 8.59 -32.90 4.44
C TRP A 118 8.96 -31.96 5.57
N PHE A 119 7.95 -31.31 6.13
CA PHE A 119 8.11 -30.49 7.30
C PHE A 119 6.88 -30.57 8.18
N GLU A 120 7.13 -30.65 9.48
CA GLU A 120 6.13 -30.67 10.53
C GLU A 120 6.32 -29.45 11.41
N GLY A 121 5.23 -28.87 11.88
CA GLY A 121 5.31 -27.65 12.64
C GLY A 121 4.25 -27.52 13.71
N THR A 122 4.63 -26.82 14.77
CA THR A 122 3.77 -26.52 15.90
C THR A 122 3.27 -25.08 15.77
N ALA A 123 1.96 -24.92 15.67
CA ALA A 123 1.25 -23.65 15.70
C ALA A 123 0.81 -23.31 17.15
N PRO A 124 0.27 -22.10 17.41
CA PRO A 124 -0.21 -21.72 18.74
C PRO A 124 -1.30 -22.67 19.23
N MET A 125 -1.52 -22.71 20.55
CA MET A 125 -2.49 -23.61 21.20
C MET A 125 -2.18 -25.11 21.06
N GLY A 126 -0.96 -25.49 20.66
CA GLY A 126 -0.53 -26.88 20.54
C GLY A 126 -1.12 -27.61 19.33
N ILE A 127 -1.46 -26.87 18.27
CA ILE A 127 -1.89 -27.46 17.00
C ILE A 127 -0.62 -27.88 16.25
N GLU A 128 -0.53 -29.16 15.93
CA GLU A 128 0.48 -29.72 15.04
C GLU A 128 -0.05 -29.71 13.61
N VAL A 129 0.78 -29.30 12.67
CA VAL A 129 0.50 -29.28 11.22
C VAL A 129 1.68 -29.92 10.49
N GLY A 130 1.42 -30.66 9.41
CA GLY A 130 2.51 -31.17 8.58
C GLY A 130 2.20 -31.07 7.10
N PHE A 131 3.23 -30.73 6.34
CA PHE A 131 3.22 -30.63 4.88
C PHE A 131 4.20 -31.66 4.33
N TYR A 132 3.68 -32.57 3.52
CA TYR A 132 4.42 -33.65 2.90
C TYR A 132 4.25 -33.58 1.38
N LEU A 133 5.28 -33.09 0.71
CA LEU A 133 5.26 -32.86 -0.74
C LEU A 133 6.06 -33.97 -1.41
N SER A 134 5.47 -34.64 -2.41
CA SER A 134 6.16 -35.64 -3.21
C SER A 134 5.94 -35.43 -4.70
N VAL A 135 6.94 -35.81 -5.50
CA VAL A 135 6.96 -35.67 -6.95
C VAL A 135 7.30 -37.02 -7.58
N ALA A 136 6.47 -37.44 -8.54
CA ALA A 136 6.72 -38.60 -9.38
C ALA A 136 6.71 -38.21 -10.87
N PRO A 137 7.40 -38.95 -11.75
CA PRO A 137 7.18 -38.84 -13.19
C PRO A 137 5.74 -39.17 -13.58
N SER A 138 5.17 -38.42 -14.52
CA SER A 138 3.87 -38.72 -15.13
C SER A 138 3.90 -38.56 -16.65
N ALA A 139 2.82 -38.96 -17.35
CA ALA A 139 2.71 -38.79 -18.80
C ALA A 139 2.70 -37.32 -19.25
N ALA A 140 2.22 -36.41 -18.39
CA ALA A 140 2.20 -34.97 -18.65
C ALA A 140 3.48 -34.24 -18.18
N GLY A 141 4.38 -34.90 -17.45
CA GLY A 141 5.61 -34.31 -16.90
C GLY A 141 5.90 -34.85 -15.52
N ALA A 142 5.27 -34.27 -14.50
CA ALA A 142 5.37 -34.70 -13.12
C ALA A 142 3.99 -34.74 -12.44
N LEU A 143 3.74 -35.78 -11.66
CA LEU A 143 2.65 -35.83 -10.69
C LEU A 143 3.16 -35.27 -9.37
N VAL A 144 2.57 -34.16 -8.93
CA VAL A 144 2.85 -33.57 -7.61
C VAL A 144 1.73 -33.93 -6.67
N ARG A 145 2.10 -34.49 -5.53
CA ARG A 145 1.19 -34.77 -4.44
C ARG A 145 1.57 -33.95 -3.22
N PHE A 146 0.57 -33.30 -2.65
CA PHE A 146 0.68 -32.56 -1.41
C PHE A 146 -0.22 -33.24 -0.39
N ASP A 147 0.41 -34.02 0.49
CA ASP A 147 -0.21 -34.59 1.68
C ASP A 147 0.01 -33.66 2.87
N GLY A 148 -0.94 -33.63 3.79
CA GLY A 148 -0.81 -32.87 5.01
C GLY A 148 -1.89 -33.20 6.01
N GLY A 149 -1.94 -32.45 7.09
CA GLY A 149 -2.98 -32.62 8.09
C GLY A 149 -2.72 -31.81 9.34
N VAL A 150 -3.67 -31.90 10.26
CA VAL A 150 -3.58 -31.23 11.57
C VAL A 150 -4.00 -32.19 12.68
N GLU A 151 -3.44 -31.98 13.87
CA GLU A 151 -3.84 -32.63 15.13
C GLU A 151 -3.45 -31.76 16.32
N GLY A 152 -3.88 -32.12 17.54
CA GLY A 152 -3.49 -31.41 18.75
C GLY A 152 -4.29 -30.13 19.02
N GLY A 153 -4.27 -29.71 20.29
CA GLY A 153 -4.90 -28.48 20.73
C GLY A 153 -6.41 -28.44 20.44
N PRO A 154 -6.95 -27.29 19.98
CA PRO A 154 -8.37 -27.16 19.61
C PRO A 154 -8.83 -28.06 18.46
N THR A 155 -7.91 -28.61 17.67
CA THR A 155 -8.26 -29.46 16.51
C THR A 155 -8.67 -30.86 16.92
N ASP A 156 -8.31 -31.34 18.12
CA ASP A 156 -8.77 -32.63 18.67
C ASP A 156 -10.28 -32.66 18.97
N GLY A 157 -10.94 -31.49 18.93
CA GLY A 157 -12.39 -31.33 19.07
C GLY A 157 -13.14 -31.22 17.74
N PRO A 158 -14.34 -30.59 17.71
CA PRO A 158 -15.19 -30.50 16.51
C PRO A 158 -14.61 -29.64 15.39
N LEU A 159 -13.53 -28.89 15.65
CA LEU A 159 -12.87 -28.01 14.67
C LEU A 159 -11.94 -28.75 13.71
N GLY A 160 -11.34 -29.88 14.10
CA GLY A 160 -10.35 -30.62 13.30
C GLY A 160 -10.78 -30.87 11.85
N PRO A 161 -11.99 -31.43 11.58
CA PRO A 161 -12.47 -31.66 10.22
C PRO A 161 -12.66 -30.36 9.40
N MET A 162 -12.96 -29.24 10.05
CA MET A 162 -13.09 -27.94 9.38
C MET A 162 -11.71 -27.38 9.00
N VAL A 163 -10.73 -27.47 9.91
CA VAL A 163 -9.35 -27.02 9.67
C VAL A 163 -8.73 -27.82 8.53
N ALA A 164 -8.86 -29.14 8.55
CA ALA A 164 -8.34 -30.01 7.50
C ALA A 164 -8.96 -29.72 6.12
N ARG A 165 -10.26 -29.38 6.05
CA ARG A 165 -10.88 -28.94 4.79
C ARG A 165 -10.32 -27.62 4.28
N ASN A 166 -10.21 -26.62 5.14
CA ASN A 166 -9.64 -25.32 4.77
C ASN A 166 -8.19 -25.45 4.30
N LEU A 167 -7.42 -26.30 4.98
CA LEU A 167 -6.05 -26.61 4.59
C LEU A 167 -6.00 -27.30 3.22
N ALA A 168 -6.84 -28.30 2.97
CA ALA A 168 -6.94 -28.99 1.69
C ALA A 168 -7.28 -28.05 0.52
N ASP A 169 -8.21 -27.12 0.72
CA ASP A 169 -8.59 -26.15 -0.32
C ASP A 169 -7.45 -25.19 -0.63
N ALA A 170 -6.71 -24.75 0.39
CA ALA A 170 -5.54 -23.91 0.20
C ALA A 170 -4.36 -24.66 -0.44
N MET A 171 -4.15 -25.94 -0.10
CA MET A 171 -3.15 -26.81 -0.76
C MET A 171 -3.48 -26.98 -2.25
N ARG A 172 -4.76 -27.15 -2.60
CA ARG A 172 -5.19 -27.28 -4.00
C ARG A 172 -4.86 -26.02 -4.82
N LYS A 173 -5.17 -24.85 -4.27
CA LYS A 173 -4.84 -23.57 -4.92
C LYS A 173 -3.33 -23.38 -5.04
N SER A 174 -2.58 -23.80 -4.02
CA SER A 174 -1.11 -23.75 -4.01
C SER A 174 -0.48 -24.65 -5.07
N LEU A 175 -1.01 -25.87 -5.25
CA LEU A 175 -0.56 -26.76 -6.33
C LEU A 175 -0.91 -26.22 -7.74
N ALA A 176 -2.03 -25.52 -7.88
CA ALA A 176 -2.38 -24.87 -9.15
C ALA A 176 -1.39 -23.74 -9.49
N GLU A 177 -0.93 -22.98 -8.49
CA GLU A 177 0.09 -21.93 -8.66
C GLU A 177 1.47 -22.52 -8.94
N LEU A 178 1.85 -23.58 -8.22
CA LEU A 178 3.07 -24.34 -8.49
C LEU A 178 3.13 -24.83 -9.94
N GLY A 179 2.00 -25.28 -10.49
CA GLY A 179 1.88 -25.70 -11.88
C GLY A 179 2.23 -24.60 -12.90
N ARG A 180 2.03 -23.33 -12.55
CA ARG A 180 2.45 -22.17 -13.36
C ARG A 180 3.93 -21.86 -13.22
N LEU A 181 4.50 -22.04 -12.02
CA LEU A 181 5.86 -21.63 -11.67
C LEU A 181 6.94 -22.67 -11.99
N ALA A 182 6.60 -23.97 -11.90
CA ALA A 182 7.56 -25.05 -12.08
C ALA A 182 8.21 -25.17 -13.48
N PRO A 183 7.52 -24.83 -14.60
CA PRO A 183 8.16 -24.74 -15.90
C PRO A 183 9.31 -23.71 -15.95
N ALA A 184 9.24 -22.68 -15.09
CA ALA A 184 10.16 -21.55 -15.01
C ALA A 184 11.22 -21.69 -13.88
N ALA A 185 11.53 -22.91 -13.43
CA ALA A 185 12.37 -23.15 -12.23
C ALA A 185 13.86 -23.37 -12.51
N SER A 186 14.32 -23.14 -13.74
CA SER A 186 15.67 -23.53 -14.17
C SER A 186 16.78 -22.56 -13.75
N ALA A 187 16.51 -21.43 -13.11
CA ALA A 187 17.54 -20.45 -12.75
C ALA A 187 17.45 -20.00 -11.28
N SER A 188 18.60 -20.00 -10.62
CA SER A 188 18.80 -19.67 -9.21
C SER A 188 18.79 -18.16 -8.98
N ARG A 189 18.09 -17.70 -7.92
CA ARG A 189 18.08 -16.30 -7.48
C ARG A 189 19.21 -16.05 -6.48
N PRO A 190 19.92 -14.91 -6.51
CA PRO A 190 20.80 -14.50 -5.41
C PRO A 190 19.98 -14.08 -4.17
N PRO A 191 20.57 -14.12 -2.95
CA PRO A 191 19.90 -13.73 -1.71
C PRO A 191 19.56 -12.24 -1.67
N ALA A 192 18.54 -11.86 -0.90
CA ALA A 192 18.19 -10.48 -0.64
C ALA A 192 19.30 -9.80 0.18
N VAL A 193 20.02 -8.88 -0.46
CA VAL A 193 21.06 -8.06 0.18
C VAL A 193 20.41 -6.78 0.71
N THR A 194 20.38 -6.61 2.03
CA THR A 194 20.35 -5.26 2.60
C THR A 194 21.68 -4.61 2.21
N ALA A 195 21.64 -3.60 1.33
CA ALA A 195 22.85 -2.91 0.92
C ALA A 195 23.57 -2.39 2.17
N ALA A 196 24.77 -2.92 2.44
CA ALA A 196 25.61 -2.43 3.51
C ALA A 196 25.87 -0.94 3.27
N ARG A 197 25.71 -0.12 4.31
CA ARG A 197 26.09 1.29 4.27
C ARG A 197 27.53 1.39 3.77
N ARG A 198 27.83 2.29 2.84
CA ARG A 198 29.22 2.49 2.39
C ARG A 198 30.10 2.72 3.62
N THR A 199 31.19 1.96 3.73
CA THR A 199 32.16 2.07 4.83
C THR A 199 33.07 3.29 4.69
N ASP A 200 32.91 4.05 3.62
CA ASP A 200 33.68 5.25 3.34
C ASP A 200 33.31 6.38 4.31
N GLU A 201 34.31 7.06 4.85
CA GLU A 201 34.11 8.26 5.65
C GLU A 201 33.41 9.33 4.81
N LYS A 202 32.41 10.00 5.39
CA LYS A 202 31.64 11.02 4.70
C LYS A 202 32.57 12.17 4.26
N PRO A 203 32.63 12.52 2.96
CA PRO A 203 33.50 13.60 2.51
C PRO A 203 33.10 14.95 3.10
N ASP A 204 34.06 15.88 3.18
CA ASP A 204 33.81 17.25 3.59
C ASP A 204 32.77 17.95 2.69
N PRO A 205 31.97 18.88 3.25
CA PRO A 205 31.07 19.72 2.48
C PRO A 205 31.75 20.43 1.30
N ILE A 206 30.96 20.71 0.26
CA ILE A 206 31.42 21.29 -1.01
C ILE A 206 30.93 22.72 -1.09
N ARG A 207 31.85 23.66 -1.33
CA ARG A 207 31.49 25.05 -1.60
C ARG A 207 30.77 25.16 -2.94
N TYR A 208 29.51 25.58 -2.93
CA TYR A 208 28.77 25.93 -4.14
C TYR A 208 29.16 27.35 -4.58
N GLU A 209 29.76 27.48 -5.75
CA GLU A 209 30.45 28.68 -6.24
C GLU A 209 29.48 29.84 -6.46
N ARG A 210 28.29 29.57 -7.03
CA ARG A 210 27.31 30.61 -7.36
C ARG A 210 26.78 31.36 -6.15
N THR A 211 26.50 30.66 -5.05
CA THR A 211 25.92 31.26 -3.84
C THR A 211 26.91 31.42 -2.70
N GLY A 212 28.07 30.76 -2.76
CA GLY A 212 28.99 30.66 -1.64
C GLY A 212 28.36 29.92 -0.45
N GLN A 213 27.49 28.95 -0.68
CA GLN A 213 26.94 28.09 0.38
C GLN A 213 27.73 26.79 0.43
N ASP A 214 27.96 26.24 1.62
CA ASP A 214 28.51 24.89 1.75
C ASP A 214 27.37 23.87 1.64
N VAL A 215 27.55 22.92 0.74
CA VAL A 215 26.58 21.87 0.42
C VAL A 215 27.09 20.55 0.99
N ASP A 216 26.21 19.81 1.67
CA ASP A 216 26.54 18.49 2.19
C ASP A 216 27.01 17.57 1.05
N ALA A 217 28.10 16.84 1.28
CA ALA A 217 28.74 16.01 0.25
C ALA A 217 27.81 14.96 -0.37
N TRP A 218 26.79 14.50 0.37
CA TRP A 218 25.80 13.52 -0.07
C TRP A 218 24.49 14.14 -0.56
N THR A 219 24.46 15.47 -0.78
CA THR A 219 23.29 16.11 -1.39
C THR A 219 23.06 15.56 -2.80
N PRO A 220 21.86 15.04 -3.13
CA PRO A 220 21.57 14.51 -4.45
C PRO A 220 21.43 15.63 -5.49
N VAL A 221 22.13 15.48 -6.61
CA VAL A 221 22.09 16.38 -7.77
C VAL A 221 21.84 15.59 -9.05
N ILE A 222 20.87 16.04 -9.85
CA ILE A 222 20.72 15.62 -11.23
C ILE A 222 21.81 16.30 -12.04
N VAL A 223 22.65 15.50 -12.69
CA VAL A 223 23.76 15.98 -13.54
C VAL A 223 23.52 15.74 -15.02
N GLY A 224 22.57 14.86 -15.35
CA GLY A 224 22.20 14.54 -16.72
C GLY A 224 20.75 14.10 -16.82
N ALA A 225 20.04 14.57 -17.85
CA ALA A 225 18.72 14.08 -18.22
C ALA A 225 18.63 14.03 -19.74
N GLY A 226 18.35 12.85 -20.29
CA GLY A 226 18.13 12.65 -21.72
C GLY A 226 16.73 12.11 -21.97
N GLN A 227 16.20 12.41 -23.15
CA GLN A 227 14.90 11.92 -23.59
C GLN A 227 14.89 11.73 -25.10
N LEU A 228 14.14 10.74 -25.57
CA LEU A 228 14.02 10.42 -26.98
C LEU A 228 12.58 10.11 -27.37
N SER A 229 12.27 10.37 -28.64
CA SER A 229 11.02 9.97 -29.29
C SER A 229 11.32 9.35 -30.65
N GLU A 230 11.09 8.05 -30.77
CA GLU A 230 11.33 7.30 -32.00
C GLU A 230 10.03 7.20 -32.81
N LYS A 231 9.87 8.08 -33.79
CA LYS A 231 8.62 8.16 -34.59
C LYS A 231 8.37 6.94 -35.47
N SER A 232 9.39 6.13 -35.71
CA SER A 232 9.25 4.89 -36.48
C SER A 232 8.26 3.97 -35.77
N THR A 233 7.24 3.54 -36.50
CA THR A 233 6.28 2.52 -36.04
C THR A 233 6.52 1.20 -36.74
N GLU A 234 7.71 0.97 -37.27
CA GLU A 234 8.10 -0.29 -37.89
C GLU A 234 8.28 -1.38 -36.82
N PRO A 235 8.00 -2.66 -37.13
CA PRO A 235 8.04 -3.75 -36.16
C PRO A 235 9.46 -4.10 -35.68
N GLY A 236 10.52 -3.57 -36.30
CA GLY A 236 11.93 -3.75 -35.92
C GLY A 236 12.52 -2.64 -35.04
N GLY A 237 11.67 -1.84 -34.38
CA GLY A 237 12.11 -0.78 -33.46
C GLY A 237 12.75 -1.30 -32.17
N GLY A 238 13.48 -0.41 -31.47
CA GLY A 238 14.16 -0.74 -30.22
C GLY A 238 13.21 -1.12 -29.09
N ASP A 239 13.64 -2.06 -28.23
CA ASP A 239 12.92 -2.44 -27.02
C ASP A 239 12.98 -1.31 -25.96
N PRO A 240 12.05 -1.27 -25.00
CA PRO A 240 12.02 -0.22 -23.99
C PRO A 240 13.35 0.02 -23.25
N VAL A 241 14.07 -1.04 -22.85
CA VAL A 241 15.36 -0.86 -22.17
C VAL A 241 16.39 -0.22 -23.10
N SER A 242 16.46 -0.62 -24.37
CA SER A 242 17.38 0.02 -25.33
C SER A 242 17.09 1.52 -25.50
N LEU A 243 15.81 1.94 -25.48
CA LEU A 243 15.43 3.35 -25.53
C LEU A 243 15.89 4.08 -24.26
N ALA A 244 15.65 3.52 -23.08
CA ALA A 244 16.13 4.10 -21.82
C ALA A 244 17.66 4.26 -21.80
N VAL A 245 18.41 3.25 -22.27
CA VAL A 245 19.88 3.29 -22.37
C VAL A 245 20.35 4.37 -23.34
N ARG A 246 19.70 4.50 -24.50
CA ARG A 246 20.02 5.57 -25.47
C ARG A 246 19.77 6.95 -24.86
N ALA A 247 18.68 7.13 -24.10
CA ALA A 247 18.40 8.37 -23.40
C ALA A 247 19.43 8.66 -22.30
N LEU A 248 19.84 7.67 -21.51
CA LEU A 248 20.93 7.82 -20.52
C LEU A 248 22.25 8.28 -21.17
N ARG A 249 22.60 7.72 -22.33
CA ARG A 249 23.79 8.10 -23.11
C ARG A 249 23.71 9.50 -23.71
N GLN A 250 22.52 10.08 -23.87
CA GLN A 250 22.36 11.49 -24.23
C GLN A 250 22.55 12.40 -23.02
N GLY A 251 22.14 11.94 -21.82
CA GLY A 251 22.23 12.72 -20.59
C GLY A 251 23.63 12.74 -19.95
N ALA A 252 24.45 11.71 -20.15
CA ALA A 252 25.78 11.63 -19.55
C ALA A 252 26.79 10.77 -20.36
N GLY A 253 28.07 11.00 -20.11
CA GLY A 253 29.17 10.23 -20.72
C GLY A 253 29.30 8.80 -20.17
N ALA A 254 29.83 7.90 -21.00
CA ALA A 254 29.93 6.46 -20.70
C ALA A 254 30.67 6.16 -19.39
N ASP A 255 31.74 6.91 -19.09
CA ASP A 255 32.55 6.71 -17.87
C ASP A 255 31.75 6.95 -16.58
N LEU A 256 30.79 7.88 -16.60
CA LEU A 256 29.93 8.14 -15.44
C LEU A 256 28.86 7.05 -15.30
N LEU A 257 28.25 6.67 -16.42
CA LEU A 257 27.22 5.62 -16.44
C LEU A 257 27.76 4.28 -15.94
N ALA A 258 28.98 3.89 -16.36
CA ALA A 258 29.61 2.65 -15.95
C ALA A 258 29.97 2.60 -14.44
N LYS A 259 30.03 3.74 -13.76
CA LYS A 259 30.32 3.85 -12.32
C LYS A 259 29.08 3.84 -11.44
N ALA A 260 27.89 3.67 -12.02
CA ALA A 260 26.66 3.64 -11.26
C ALA A 260 26.63 2.47 -10.26
N ASP A 261 26.34 2.80 -9.00
CA ASP A 261 26.18 1.83 -7.91
C ASP A 261 24.70 1.56 -7.58
N TYR A 262 23.79 2.32 -8.19
CA TYR A 262 22.34 2.10 -8.18
C TYR A 262 21.80 2.19 -9.62
N VAL A 263 20.98 1.23 -10.04
CA VAL A 263 20.25 1.30 -11.31
C VAL A 263 18.78 1.04 -11.08
N GLY A 264 17.96 1.99 -11.50
CA GLY A 264 16.50 1.98 -11.43
C GLY A 264 15.88 1.83 -12.83
N TYR A 265 14.79 1.06 -12.92
CA TYR A 265 13.96 0.95 -14.11
C TYR A 265 12.47 1.21 -13.82
N VAL A 266 11.88 2.14 -14.55
CA VAL A 266 10.42 2.31 -14.58
C VAL A 266 9.85 1.20 -15.45
N ALA A 267 9.07 0.30 -14.85
CA ALA A 267 8.49 -0.84 -15.55
C ALA A 267 7.64 -0.36 -16.74
N SER A 268 7.98 -0.86 -17.93
CA SER A 268 7.24 -0.59 -19.17
C SER A 268 5.94 -1.37 -19.17
N VAL A 269 4.85 -0.77 -19.65
CA VAL A 269 3.55 -1.42 -19.85
C VAL A 269 3.56 -2.28 -21.12
N SER A 270 4.23 -1.81 -22.18
CA SER A 270 4.27 -2.50 -23.48
C SER A 270 5.13 -3.77 -23.49
N TRP A 271 6.13 -3.87 -22.61
CA TRP A 271 6.92 -5.10 -22.45
C TRP A 271 7.44 -5.24 -21.02
N GLN A 272 7.17 -6.39 -20.41
CA GLN A 272 7.61 -6.67 -19.04
C GLN A 272 8.98 -7.34 -19.06
N TYR A 273 9.88 -6.80 -18.26
CA TYR A 273 11.16 -7.43 -17.96
C TYR A 273 11.15 -7.93 -16.52
N PRO A 274 11.64 -9.14 -16.27
CA PRO A 274 11.87 -9.61 -14.90
C PRO A 274 12.75 -8.65 -14.09
N ASP A 275 13.85 -8.12 -14.66
CA ASP A 275 14.67 -7.05 -14.11
C ASP A 275 15.23 -6.15 -15.23
N GLY A 276 14.48 -5.12 -15.62
CA GLY A 276 14.90 -4.16 -16.63
C GLY A 276 16.08 -3.30 -16.18
N ALA A 277 16.28 -3.10 -14.88
CA ALA A 277 17.40 -2.35 -14.33
C ALA A 277 18.73 -3.11 -14.52
N ALA A 278 18.73 -4.43 -14.37
CA ALA A 278 19.90 -5.26 -14.69
C ALA A 278 20.29 -5.18 -16.17
N LEU A 279 19.30 -5.10 -17.08
CA LEU A 279 19.57 -4.92 -18.50
C LEU A 279 20.18 -3.54 -18.81
N ILE A 280 19.69 -2.48 -18.16
CA ILE A 280 20.31 -1.15 -18.24
C ILE A 280 21.76 -1.21 -17.75
N ALA A 281 21.99 -1.77 -16.57
CA ALA A 281 23.31 -1.87 -15.96
C ALA A 281 24.30 -2.58 -16.88
N ALA A 282 23.91 -3.73 -17.44
CA ALA A 282 24.73 -4.47 -18.40
C ALA A 282 25.03 -3.65 -19.65
N ALA A 283 24.06 -2.92 -20.19
CA ALA A 283 24.21 -2.15 -21.42
C ALA A 283 25.11 -0.91 -21.26
N VAL A 284 25.23 -0.35 -20.05
CA VAL A 284 26.13 0.78 -19.76
C VAL A 284 27.45 0.35 -19.10
N GLY A 285 27.63 -0.95 -18.82
CA GLY A 285 28.82 -1.49 -18.17
C GLY A 285 28.90 -1.22 -16.66
N ALA A 286 27.77 -0.98 -16.01
CA ALA A 286 27.69 -0.77 -14.56
C ALA A 286 27.55 -2.10 -13.81
N THR A 287 28.07 -2.14 -12.58
CA THR A 287 27.91 -3.25 -11.63
C THR A 287 27.29 -2.73 -10.34
N PRO A 288 25.98 -2.41 -10.34
CA PRO A 288 25.36 -1.77 -9.20
C PRO A 288 25.23 -2.72 -8.01
N ALA A 289 25.26 -2.15 -6.80
CA ALA A 289 24.93 -2.88 -5.58
C ALA A 289 23.43 -3.20 -5.51
N GLN A 290 22.61 -2.42 -6.21
CA GLN A 290 21.15 -2.57 -6.24
C GLN A 290 20.58 -2.36 -7.64
N THR A 291 19.72 -3.28 -8.06
CA THR A 291 18.75 -3.08 -9.15
C THR A 291 17.37 -2.83 -8.56
N VAL A 292 16.72 -1.74 -8.97
CA VAL A 292 15.40 -1.34 -8.47
C VAL A 292 14.44 -1.21 -9.62
N GLN A 293 13.22 -1.73 -9.48
CA GLN A 293 12.18 -1.63 -10.50
C GLN A 293 10.89 -1.11 -9.89
N THR A 294 10.10 -0.33 -10.62
CA THR A 294 8.76 0.02 -10.15
C THR A 294 7.78 -1.15 -10.35
N THR A 295 6.66 -1.13 -9.65
CA THR A 295 5.50 -1.97 -9.99
C THR A 295 5.02 -1.70 -11.42
N ILE A 296 4.34 -2.68 -12.02
CA ILE A 296 3.98 -2.66 -13.45
C ILE A 296 2.93 -1.60 -13.77
N ALA A 297 2.00 -1.33 -12.85
CA ALA A 297 0.96 -0.35 -13.09
C ALA A 297 1.20 0.87 -12.20
N GLY A 298 1.36 2.07 -12.79
CA GLY A 298 1.41 3.33 -12.06
C GLY A 298 2.31 4.39 -12.69
N GLY A 299 1.71 5.47 -13.21
CA GLY A 299 2.45 6.64 -13.68
C GLY A 299 3.14 7.44 -12.57
N ASP A 300 2.92 7.10 -11.30
CA ASP A 300 3.70 7.59 -10.16
C ASP A 300 5.13 7.02 -10.11
N GLY A 301 5.35 5.86 -10.74
CA GLY A 301 6.59 5.09 -10.60
C GLY A 301 7.86 5.85 -10.95
N SER A 302 7.83 6.68 -12.00
CA SER A 302 8.99 7.47 -12.43
C SER A 302 9.51 8.43 -11.36
N LEU A 303 8.65 9.25 -10.76
CA LEU A 303 9.06 10.14 -9.66
C LEU A 303 9.37 9.37 -8.38
N ARG A 304 8.62 8.30 -8.07
CA ARG A 304 8.94 7.47 -6.90
C ARG A 304 10.33 6.89 -6.98
N LEU A 305 10.75 6.42 -8.15
CA LEU A 305 12.07 5.86 -8.38
C LEU A 305 13.17 6.93 -8.33
N LEU A 306 12.92 8.14 -8.86
CA LEU A 306 13.82 9.29 -8.71
C LEU A 306 13.99 9.68 -7.24
N ASN A 307 12.90 9.79 -6.49
CA ASN A 307 12.90 10.15 -5.08
C ASN A 307 13.62 9.09 -4.24
N ASP A 308 13.40 7.80 -4.52
CA ASP A 308 14.11 6.68 -3.89
C ASP A 308 15.62 6.75 -4.15
N ALA A 309 16.04 6.95 -5.40
CA ALA A 309 17.45 7.11 -5.75
C ALA A 309 18.10 8.29 -5.01
N ALA A 310 17.40 9.44 -4.94
CA ALA A 310 17.87 10.60 -4.19
C ALA A 310 17.95 10.33 -2.68
N ALA A 311 17.03 9.54 -2.11
CA ALA A 311 17.05 9.13 -0.70
C ALA A 311 18.22 8.19 -0.37
N GLU A 312 18.50 7.22 -1.26
CA GLU A 312 19.65 6.32 -1.13
C GLU A 312 20.98 7.09 -1.18
N ILE A 313 21.08 8.10 -2.04
CA ILE A 313 22.23 9.01 -2.10
C ILE A 313 22.35 9.84 -0.82
N ALA A 314 21.27 10.50 -0.38
CA ALA A 314 21.27 11.33 0.83
C ALA A 314 21.62 10.53 2.10
N ALA A 315 21.26 9.24 2.13
CA ALA A 315 21.60 8.32 3.22
C ALA A 315 23.03 7.76 3.16
N GLY A 316 23.78 8.02 2.08
CA GLY A 316 25.12 7.50 1.85
C GLY A 316 25.16 6.02 1.45
N ARG A 317 24.05 5.48 0.92
CA ARG A 317 23.93 4.09 0.45
C ARG A 317 24.18 3.96 -1.06
N ALA A 318 24.03 5.04 -1.81
CA ALA A 318 24.40 5.15 -3.22
C ALA A 318 25.23 6.41 -3.50
N SER A 319 25.96 6.42 -4.60
CA SER A 319 26.80 7.53 -5.05
C SER A 319 26.36 8.10 -6.39
N ILE A 320 26.05 7.20 -7.33
CA ILE A 320 25.69 7.49 -8.72
C ILE A 320 24.55 6.54 -9.07
N ALA A 321 23.36 7.10 -9.25
CA ALA A 321 22.14 6.41 -9.60
C ALA A 321 21.74 6.71 -11.04
N LEU A 322 21.35 5.67 -11.77
CA LEU A 322 20.71 5.78 -13.08
C LEU A 322 19.23 5.46 -12.93
N VAL A 323 18.36 6.32 -13.46
CA VAL A 323 16.91 6.08 -13.54
C VAL A 323 16.53 6.06 -15.02
N GLY A 324 16.21 4.88 -15.53
CA GLY A 324 15.78 4.68 -16.90
C GLY A 324 14.32 4.27 -17.00
N GLY A 325 13.65 4.67 -18.07
CA GLY A 325 12.29 4.23 -18.36
C GLY A 325 11.94 4.51 -19.81
N ALA A 326 11.04 3.71 -20.37
CA ALA A 326 10.57 3.87 -21.75
C ALA A 326 9.31 3.07 -22.02
N GLU A 327 8.68 3.37 -23.15
CA GLU A 327 7.71 2.52 -23.81
C GLU A 327 8.08 2.34 -25.28
N SER A 328 7.77 1.15 -25.82
CA SER A 328 7.85 0.84 -27.24
C SER A 328 6.49 0.34 -27.76
N ALA A 329 5.41 0.94 -27.26
CA ALA A 329 4.04 0.50 -27.51
C ALA A 329 3.63 0.62 -28.98
N ALA A 330 4.15 1.61 -29.72
CA ALA A 330 3.85 1.75 -31.13
C ALA A 330 4.49 0.62 -31.95
N THR A 331 5.73 0.23 -31.62
CA THR A 331 6.42 -0.92 -32.23
C THR A 331 5.73 -2.23 -31.86
N ALA A 332 5.36 -2.44 -30.59
CA ALA A 332 4.64 -3.64 -30.17
C ALA A 332 3.30 -3.80 -30.90
N ALA A 333 2.53 -2.72 -31.01
CA ALA A 333 1.26 -2.73 -31.74
C ALA A 333 1.44 -2.95 -33.26
N ALA A 334 2.53 -2.47 -33.85
CA ALA A 334 2.84 -2.72 -35.26
C ALA A 334 3.22 -4.19 -35.50
N ALA A 335 4.06 -4.76 -34.64
CA ALA A 335 4.46 -6.15 -34.70
C ALA A 335 3.27 -7.10 -34.56
N GLU A 336 2.36 -6.82 -33.62
CA GLU A 336 1.10 -7.57 -33.46
C GLU A 336 0.26 -7.54 -34.75
N ARG A 337 0.07 -6.34 -35.35
CA ARG A 337 -0.72 -6.20 -36.60
C ARG A 337 -0.11 -6.93 -37.78
N SER A 338 1.22 -6.99 -37.87
CA SER A 338 1.92 -7.67 -38.97
C SER A 338 2.23 -9.14 -38.69
N GLY A 339 1.93 -9.65 -37.50
CA GLY A 339 2.36 -10.99 -37.06
C GLY A 339 3.89 -11.14 -36.98
N HIS A 340 4.61 -10.04 -36.73
CA HIS A 340 6.07 -10.05 -36.58
C HIS A 340 6.43 -10.43 -35.14
N THR A 341 7.37 -11.35 -34.98
CA THR A 341 7.90 -11.70 -33.65
C THR A 341 8.95 -10.67 -33.23
N LEU A 342 8.76 -10.06 -32.06
CA LEU A 342 9.74 -9.16 -31.48
C LEU A 342 10.93 -9.95 -30.93
N ASP A 343 12.14 -9.61 -31.36
CA ASP A 343 13.41 -10.19 -30.85
C ASP A 343 13.96 -9.33 -29.69
N TRP A 344 13.07 -8.97 -28.75
CA TRP A 344 13.43 -8.15 -27.60
C TRP A 344 14.06 -9.01 -26.50
N PRO A 345 14.93 -8.43 -25.65
CA PRO A 345 15.70 -9.20 -24.68
C PRO A 345 14.82 -10.04 -23.75
N ALA A 346 15.12 -11.34 -23.68
CA ALA A 346 14.59 -12.24 -22.66
C ALA A 346 15.61 -12.40 -21.53
N GLN A 347 15.13 -12.62 -20.30
CA GLN A 347 15.96 -12.90 -19.14
C GLN A 347 15.69 -14.33 -18.64
N PRO A 348 16.70 -14.99 -18.02
CA PRO A 348 16.49 -16.30 -17.40
C PRO A 348 15.35 -16.26 -16.38
N ASP A 349 14.61 -17.35 -16.27
CA ASP A 349 13.53 -17.45 -15.28
C ASP A 349 14.07 -17.27 -13.85
N GLY A 350 13.29 -16.65 -12.96
CA GLY A 350 13.74 -16.36 -11.59
C GLY A 350 14.65 -15.13 -11.47
N THR A 351 15.00 -14.47 -12.58
CA THR A 351 15.55 -13.11 -12.56
C THR A 351 14.54 -12.17 -11.90
N ALA A 352 15.00 -11.32 -10.98
CA ALA A 352 14.18 -10.32 -10.32
C ALA A 352 15.07 -9.17 -9.84
N PRO A 353 14.54 -7.93 -9.76
CA PRO A 353 15.26 -6.82 -9.17
C PRO A 353 15.56 -7.09 -7.71
N THR A 354 16.57 -6.39 -7.19
CA THR A 354 16.89 -6.41 -5.76
C THR A 354 15.73 -5.84 -4.93
N ARG A 355 15.02 -4.82 -5.46
CA ARG A 355 13.85 -4.19 -4.82
C ARG A 355 12.80 -3.79 -5.86
N THR A 356 11.53 -3.95 -5.50
CA THR A 356 10.39 -3.42 -6.27
C THR A 356 9.71 -2.28 -5.51
N LEU A 357 9.46 -1.15 -6.15
CA LEU A 357 8.83 0.03 -5.57
C LEU A 357 7.38 0.21 -6.06
N GLY A 358 6.44 0.43 -5.15
CA GLY A 358 5.04 0.68 -5.47
C GLY A 358 4.09 -0.40 -4.97
N SER A 359 2.85 -0.34 -5.44
CA SER A 359 1.79 -1.32 -5.13
C SER A 359 1.04 -1.69 -6.41
N ASP A 360 0.93 -3.01 -6.63
CA ASP A 360 0.12 -3.66 -7.67
C ASP A 360 -1.24 -4.14 -7.11
N ALA A 361 -1.76 -3.48 -6.07
CA ALA A 361 -3.09 -3.79 -5.57
C ALA A 361 -4.16 -3.63 -6.69
N PRO A 362 -5.25 -4.43 -6.64
CA PRO A 362 -6.26 -4.45 -7.70
C PRO A 362 -6.84 -3.06 -7.96
N ALA A 363 -6.99 -2.69 -9.24
CA ALA A 363 -7.45 -1.35 -9.62
C ALA A 363 -8.91 -1.07 -9.23
N ASN A 364 -9.74 -2.12 -9.16
CA ASN A 364 -11.18 -1.98 -9.00
C ASN A 364 -11.75 -2.84 -7.87
N ASN A 365 -12.83 -2.35 -7.26
CA ASN A 365 -13.69 -3.16 -6.39
C ASN A 365 -14.82 -3.85 -7.20
N ASP A 366 -15.63 -4.65 -6.49
CA ASP A 366 -16.74 -5.39 -7.11
C ASP A 366 -17.79 -4.48 -7.75
N ALA A 367 -18.10 -3.32 -7.13
CA ALA A 367 -19.12 -2.40 -7.64
C ALA A 367 -18.68 -1.73 -8.94
N GLU A 368 -17.42 -1.28 -9.01
CA GLU A 368 -16.82 -0.72 -10.22
C GLU A 368 -16.74 -1.75 -11.34
N THR A 369 -16.28 -2.95 -11.02
CA THR A 369 -16.18 -4.07 -11.97
C THR A 369 -17.54 -4.45 -12.52
N ALA A 370 -18.56 -4.59 -11.66
CA ALA A 370 -19.92 -4.94 -12.06
C ALA A 370 -20.57 -3.87 -12.98
N ALA A 371 -20.23 -2.59 -12.78
CA ALA A 371 -20.71 -1.50 -13.63
C ALA A 371 -19.93 -1.35 -14.95
N GLY A 372 -18.79 -2.05 -15.10
CA GLY A 372 -17.90 -1.96 -16.26
C GLY A 372 -16.93 -0.77 -16.21
N LEU A 373 -16.65 -0.21 -15.04
CA LEU A 373 -15.68 0.87 -14.82
C LEU A 373 -14.23 0.34 -14.75
N VAL A 374 -13.82 -0.44 -15.75
CA VAL A 374 -12.50 -1.09 -15.79
C VAL A 374 -11.48 -0.27 -16.60
N ALA A 375 -11.89 0.28 -17.75
CA ALA A 375 -11.01 1.11 -18.56
C ALA A 375 -10.80 2.48 -17.89
N PRO A 376 -9.55 2.97 -17.74
CA PRO A 376 -9.29 4.25 -17.06
C PRO A 376 -10.13 5.41 -17.58
N ILE A 377 -10.28 5.51 -18.90
CA ILE A 377 -11.08 6.55 -19.56
C ILE A 377 -12.50 6.68 -18.99
N TYR A 378 -13.15 5.57 -18.62
CA TYR A 378 -14.53 5.61 -18.11
C TYR A 378 -14.58 6.22 -16.71
N LEU A 379 -13.61 5.90 -15.85
CA LEU A 379 -13.49 6.48 -14.52
C LEU A 379 -13.09 7.96 -14.58
N TYR A 380 -12.15 8.34 -15.44
CA TYR A 380 -11.77 9.76 -15.59
C TYR A 380 -12.90 10.60 -16.16
N ALA A 381 -13.71 10.05 -17.06
CA ALA A 381 -14.90 10.72 -17.60
C ALA A 381 -16.00 10.85 -16.55
N LEU A 382 -16.18 9.81 -15.72
CA LEU A 382 -17.07 9.87 -14.56
C LEU A 382 -16.62 10.97 -13.58
N ILE A 383 -15.33 11.02 -13.25
CA ILE A 383 -14.75 12.06 -12.39
C ILE A 383 -14.91 13.45 -13.02
N GLU A 384 -14.75 13.59 -14.33
CA GLU A 384 -14.96 14.87 -15.05
C GLU A 384 -16.38 15.39 -14.89
N SER A 385 -17.39 14.51 -14.94
CA SER A 385 -18.79 14.89 -14.68
C SER A 385 -18.99 15.34 -13.22
N ALA A 386 -18.31 14.72 -12.25
CA ALA A 386 -18.35 15.17 -10.85
C ALA A 386 -17.69 16.55 -10.68
N VAL A 387 -16.56 16.81 -11.35
CA VAL A 387 -15.89 18.12 -11.38
C VAL A 387 -16.84 19.17 -11.99
N ARG A 388 -17.47 18.86 -13.13
CA ARG A 388 -18.48 19.72 -13.76
C ARG A 388 -19.62 20.05 -12.81
N GLY A 389 -20.19 19.03 -12.16
CA GLY A 389 -21.25 19.20 -11.18
C GLY A 389 -20.82 20.14 -10.05
N ARG A 390 -19.65 19.92 -9.47
CA ARG A 390 -19.11 20.77 -8.39
C ARG A 390 -18.97 22.23 -8.82
N LEU A 391 -18.49 22.48 -10.05
CA LEU A 391 -18.39 23.84 -10.61
C LEU A 391 -19.75 24.46 -10.95
N GLY A 392 -20.77 23.63 -11.21
CA GLY A 392 -22.10 24.07 -11.61
C GLY A 392 -22.19 24.50 -13.07
N ASN A 393 -21.24 24.09 -13.90
CA ASN A 393 -21.20 24.39 -15.33
C ASN A 393 -22.22 23.56 -16.11
N THR A 394 -22.75 24.12 -17.19
CA THR A 394 -23.44 23.31 -18.21
C THR A 394 -22.44 22.37 -18.91
N PRO A 395 -22.92 21.31 -19.60
CA PRO A 395 -22.05 20.47 -20.41
C PRO A 395 -21.20 21.24 -21.42
N GLU A 396 -21.77 22.27 -22.07
CA GLU A 396 -21.10 23.09 -23.07
C GLU A 396 -20.03 24.00 -22.46
N GLU A 397 -20.35 24.70 -21.37
CA GLU A 397 -19.39 25.54 -20.63
C GLU A 397 -18.20 24.72 -20.13
N HIS A 398 -18.46 23.50 -19.67
CA HIS A 398 -17.42 22.63 -19.16
C HIS A 398 -16.56 22.03 -20.27
N LEU A 399 -17.16 21.63 -21.39
CA LEU A 399 -16.42 21.16 -22.56
C LEU A 399 -15.46 22.26 -23.07
N ASP A 400 -15.96 23.48 -23.19
CA ASP A 400 -15.18 24.66 -23.60
C ASP A 400 -14.03 24.97 -22.62
N ARG A 401 -14.26 24.81 -21.31
CA ARG A 401 -13.21 24.92 -20.29
C ARG A 401 -12.10 23.88 -20.48
N ILE A 402 -12.45 22.60 -20.61
CA ILE A 402 -11.45 21.52 -20.70
C ILE A 402 -10.72 21.53 -22.05
N THR A 403 -11.35 21.96 -23.14
CA THR A 403 -10.70 22.04 -24.45
C THR A 403 -9.76 23.24 -24.56
N ARG A 404 -10.04 24.37 -23.90
CA ARG A 404 -9.05 25.45 -23.76
C ARG A 404 -7.82 25.02 -22.97
N LEU A 405 -8.02 24.30 -21.86
CA LEU A 405 -6.92 23.73 -21.10
C LEU A 405 -6.10 22.77 -21.97
N TRP A 406 -6.75 21.91 -22.75
CA TRP A 406 -6.04 20.97 -23.62
C TRP A 406 -5.35 21.65 -24.81
N ALA A 407 -5.91 22.76 -25.32
CA ALA A 407 -5.27 23.56 -26.37
C ALA A 407 -3.91 24.11 -25.90
N SER A 408 -3.81 24.68 -24.69
CA SER A 408 -2.53 25.17 -24.15
C SER A 408 -1.50 24.05 -23.97
N TYR A 409 -1.93 22.85 -23.55
CA TYR A 409 -1.06 21.68 -23.51
C TYR A 409 -0.54 21.28 -24.90
N SER A 410 -1.37 21.38 -25.93
CA SER A 410 -0.96 21.09 -27.32
C SER A 410 0.05 22.11 -27.85
N GLU A 411 -0.05 23.38 -27.42
CA GLU A 411 0.92 24.43 -27.78
C GLU A 411 2.29 24.16 -27.16
N VAL A 412 2.32 23.79 -25.87
CA VAL A 412 3.57 23.37 -25.20
C VAL A 412 4.16 22.14 -25.88
N ALA A 413 3.34 21.13 -26.21
CA ALA A 413 3.81 19.95 -26.93
C ALA A 413 4.39 20.30 -28.31
N ALA A 414 3.78 21.23 -29.04
CA ALA A 414 4.26 21.65 -30.36
C ALA A 414 5.65 22.32 -30.30
N ALA A 415 5.97 22.98 -29.18
CA ALA A 415 7.30 23.55 -28.94
C ALA A 415 8.32 22.53 -28.41
N ASN A 416 7.87 21.38 -27.90
CA ASN A 416 8.73 20.34 -27.34
C ASN A 416 9.27 19.40 -28.44
N PRO A 417 10.59 19.38 -28.72
CA PRO A 417 11.16 18.51 -29.76
C PRO A 417 10.99 17.01 -29.50
N ALA A 418 10.79 16.61 -28.25
CA ALA A 418 10.56 15.22 -27.86
C ALA A 418 9.08 14.80 -27.90
N ALA A 419 8.15 15.74 -28.13
CA ALA A 419 6.72 15.45 -28.17
C ALA A 419 6.36 14.50 -29.32
N TRP A 420 5.46 13.53 -29.07
CA TRP A 420 4.97 12.59 -30.08
C TRP A 420 4.33 13.31 -31.27
N GLN A 421 3.42 14.25 -30.97
CA GLN A 421 2.70 15.09 -31.93
C GLN A 421 3.14 16.54 -31.74
N GLY A 422 3.66 17.16 -32.81
CA GLY A 422 4.13 18.55 -32.81
C GLY A 422 3.14 19.53 -33.43
N VAL A 423 1.84 19.25 -33.35
CA VAL A 423 0.79 20.06 -33.97
C VAL A 423 -0.07 20.69 -32.87
N PRO A 424 -0.14 22.03 -32.78
CA PRO A 424 -1.05 22.69 -31.85
C PRO A 424 -2.50 22.55 -32.34
N HIS A 425 -3.43 22.53 -31.40
CA HIS A 425 -4.86 22.42 -31.64
C HIS A 425 -5.63 23.54 -30.97
N THR A 426 -6.67 24.02 -31.64
CA THR A 426 -7.62 24.96 -31.06
C THR A 426 -8.65 24.25 -30.18
N ALA A 427 -9.27 24.97 -29.24
CA ALA A 427 -10.33 24.44 -28.39
C ALA A 427 -11.53 23.93 -29.21
N GLU A 428 -11.84 24.58 -30.33
CA GLU A 428 -12.92 24.21 -31.26
C GLU A 428 -12.65 22.86 -31.96
N GLU A 429 -11.42 22.65 -32.43
CA GLU A 429 -11.00 21.37 -33.04
C GLU A 429 -11.04 20.21 -32.03
N LEU A 430 -10.63 20.48 -30.79
CA LEU A 430 -10.64 19.50 -29.71
C LEU A 430 -12.06 19.14 -29.27
N ALA A 431 -12.99 20.10 -29.28
CA ALA A 431 -14.40 19.91 -28.94
C ALA A 431 -15.18 19.12 -30.00
N ALA A 432 -14.88 19.33 -31.28
CA ALA A 432 -15.68 18.81 -32.39
C ALA A 432 -15.44 17.31 -32.65
N PRO A 433 -16.45 16.44 -32.49
CA PRO A 433 -16.32 15.03 -32.85
C PRO A 433 -16.17 14.89 -34.37
N THR A 434 -15.10 14.24 -34.80
CA THR A 434 -14.85 13.89 -36.21
C THR A 434 -14.47 12.43 -36.33
N ALA A 435 -14.31 11.90 -37.55
CA ALA A 435 -13.81 10.53 -37.72
C ALA A 435 -12.41 10.34 -37.08
N ALA A 436 -11.56 11.37 -37.11
CA ALA A 436 -10.23 11.35 -36.49
C ALA A 436 -10.27 11.63 -34.98
N ASN A 437 -11.21 12.47 -34.54
CA ASN A 437 -11.45 12.85 -33.15
C ASN A 437 -12.79 12.31 -32.62
N ARG A 438 -13.05 11.00 -32.81
CA ARG A 438 -14.32 10.39 -32.43
C ARG A 438 -14.55 10.43 -30.91
N MET A 439 -15.80 10.33 -30.48
CA MET A 439 -16.15 10.13 -29.07
C MET A 439 -15.58 8.80 -28.55
N ILE A 440 -15.00 8.83 -27.34
CA ILE A 440 -14.55 7.63 -26.61
C ILE A 440 -15.46 7.37 -25.41
N SER A 441 -15.64 8.40 -24.58
CA SER A 441 -16.57 8.37 -23.45
C SER A 441 -16.93 9.81 -23.13
N ALA A 442 -18.22 10.17 -23.08
CA ALA A 442 -18.60 11.57 -22.77
C ALA A 442 -18.00 12.01 -21.42
N PRO A 443 -17.34 13.19 -21.34
CA PRO A 443 -17.30 14.25 -22.35
C PRO A 443 -16.08 14.20 -23.31
N TYR A 444 -15.28 13.14 -23.28
CA TYR A 444 -14.01 13.04 -24.00
C TYR A 444 -14.12 12.45 -25.42
N PRO A 445 -13.89 13.27 -26.46
CA PRO A 445 -13.42 12.79 -27.74
C PRO A 445 -11.96 12.35 -27.66
N LYS A 446 -11.48 11.64 -28.68
CA LYS A 446 -10.16 10.99 -28.71
C LYS A 446 -8.99 11.94 -28.35
N LEU A 447 -9.03 13.18 -28.80
CA LEU A 447 -7.97 14.18 -28.55
C LEU A 447 -8.03 14.78 -27.13
N LEU A 448 -8.95 14.36 -26.28
CA LEU A 448 -8.92 14.63 -24.83
C LEU A 448 -8.46 13.40 -24.02
N THR A 449 -7.87 12.41 -24.68
CA THR A 449 -7.41 11.16 -24.07
C THR A 449 -5.91 10.97 -24.24
N ALA A 450 -5.26 10.28 -23.30
CA ALA A 450 -3.84 9.95 -23.39
C ALA A 450 -3.52 9.13 -24.66
N ASN A 451 -2.40 9.46 -25.33
CA ASN A 451 -1.90 8.68 -26.47
C ASN A 451 -0.81 7.70 -26.00
N LEU A 452 -1.22 6.46 -25.74
CA LEU A 452 -0.31 5.43 -25.22
C LEU A 452 0.51 4.71 -26.30
N GLN A 453 0.21 4.92 -27.59
CA GLN A 453 0.88 4.24 -28.69
C GLN A 453 2.10 5.04 -29.16
N VAL A 454 3.13 5.08 -28.31
CA VAL A 454 4.38 5.82 -28.55
C VAL A 454 5.60 4.95 -28.35
N ASN A 455 6.71 5.35 -28.98
CA ASN A 455 8.04 4.84 -28.70
C ASN A 455 8.89 5.99 -28.12
N GLN A 456 9.00 6.05 -26.80
CA GLN A 456 9.64 7.16 -26.09
C GLN A 456 10.40 6.63 -24.87
N GLY A 457 11.55 7.23 -24.58
CA GLY A 457 12.38 6.82 -23.45
C GLY A 457 13.11 7.99 -22.81
N THR A 458 13.47 7.81 -21.55
CA THR A 458 14.21 8.79 -20.73
C THR A 458 15.32 8.12 -19.96
N GLY A 459 16.34 8.92 -19.64
CA GLY A 459 17.43 8.53 -18.76
C GLY A 459 17.83 9.70 -17.88
N ILE A 460 17.72 9.54 -16.58
CA ILE A 460 18.10 10.56 -15.59
C ILE A 460 19.30 10.02 -14.79
N VAL A 461 20.33 10.85 -14.66
CA VAL A 461 21.54 10.55 -13.90
C VAL A 461 21.59 11.45 -12.68
N VAL A 462 21.51 10.83 -11.51
CA VAL A 462 21.55 11.50 -10.21
C VAL A 462 22.78 11.03 -9.47
N CYS A 463 23.51 11.93 -8.84
CA CYS A 463 24.64 11.53 -8.01
C CYS A 463 24.76 12.42 -6.78
N SER A 464 25.60 12.02 -5.83
CA SER A 464 25.99 12.92 -4.74
C SER A 464 26.78 14.10 -5.29
N ALA A 465 26.67 15.28 -4.66
CA ALA A 465 27.50 16.44 -5.00
C ALA A 465 29.00 16.10 -5.00
N ALA A 466 29.46 15.22 -4.11
CA ALA A 466 30.83 14.71 -4.10
C ALA A 466 31.18 13.88 -5.33
N ALA A 467 30.29 13.00 -5.78
CA ALA A 467 30.48 12.23 -6.99
C ALA A 467 30.46 13.11 -8.25
N ALA A 468 29.58 14.12 -8.30
CA ALA A 468 29.55 15.11 -9.38
C ALA A 468 30.89 15.85 -9.50
N ARG A 469 31.41 16.36 -8.37
CA ARG A 469 32.72 17.02 -8.31
C ARG A 469 33.85 16.07 -8.71
N ALA A 470 33.86 14.84 -8.20
CA ALA A 470 34.89 13.85 -8.52
C ALA A 470 34.88 13.43 -9.99
N ALA A 471 33.71 13.48 -10.64
CA ALA A 471 33.55 13.26 -12.07
C ALA A 471 33.89 14.49 -12.94
N GLY A 472 34.24 15.63 -12.32
CA GLY A 472 34.60 16.86 -13.03
C GLY A 472 33.40 17.60 -13.66
N ILE A 473 32.18 17.35 -13.15
CA ILE A 473 30.96 18.00 -13.65
C ILE A 473 30.85 19.39 -13.04
N GLY A 474 30.73 20.41 -13.90
CA GLY A 474 30.59 21.81 -13.48
C GLY A 474 29.33 22.05 -12.65
N GLN A 475 29.40 22.96 -11.67
CA GLN A 475 28.28 23.23 -10.75
C GLN A 475 27.08 23.91 -11.42
N ASP A 476 27.27 24.54 -12.58
CA ASP A 476 26.20 25.10 -13.40
C ASP A 476 25.32 24.01 -14.04
N ASP A 477 25.82 22.78 -14.14
CA ASP A 477 25.06 21.63 -14.62
C ASP A 477 24.27 20.93 -13.49
N TRP A 478 24.42 21.36 -12.23
CA TRP A 478 23.78 20.70 -11.10
C TRP A 478 22.35 21.20 -10.90
N ILE A 479 21.39 20.28 -10.92
CA ILE A 479 20.02 20.52 -10.46
C ILE A 479 19.80 19.72 -9.17
N PHE A 480 19.61 20.42 -8.06
CA PHE A 480 19.35 19.83 -6.76
C PHE A 480 17.93 19.24 -6.71
N VAL A 481 17.82 18.08 -6.06
CA VAL A 481 16.53 17.51 -5.67
C VAL A 481 16.23 17.98 -4.25
N HIS A 482 15.23 18.84 -4.08
CA HIS A 482 14.93 19.46 -2.78
C HIS A 482 14.13 18.54 -1.86
N ALA A 483 13.09 17.93 -2.40
CA ALA A 483 12.19 17.03 -1.68
C ALA A 483 11.46 16.11 -2.65
N GLY A 484 11.15 14.90 -2.18
CA GLY A 484 10.16 14.01 -2.77
C GLY A 484 9.01 13.80 -1.79
N ALA A 485 7.81 13.53 -2.29
CA ALA A 485 6.74 12.99 -1.47
C ALA A 485 5.84 12.05 -2.28
N HIS A 486 5.14 11.17 -1.57
CA HIS A 486 4.14 10.29 -2.14
C HIS A 486 2.97 10.04 -1.18
N ALA A 487 1.81 9.76 -1.76
CA ALA A 487 0.58 9.38 -1.04
C ALA A 487 -0.35 8.59 -1.95
N THR A 488 -1.31 7.91 -1.32
CA THR A 488 -2.40 7.20 -1.95
C THR A 488 -3.76 7.73 -1.48
N GLU A 489 -4.63 7.93 -2.44
CA GLU A 489 -6.03 8.29 -2.19
C GLU A 489 -6.78 7.11 -1.56
N GLU A 490 -8.03 7.33 -1.11
CA GLU A 490 -8.91 6.19 -0.91
C GLU A 490 -8.96 5.36 -2.20
N TRP A 491 -8.62 4.07 -2.05
CA TRP A 491 -8.02 3.29 -3.13
C TRP A 491 -8.99 3.13 -4.29
N PHE A 492 -10.22 2.75 -3.97
CA PHE A 492 -11.31 2.62 -4.91
C PHE A 492 -12.02 3.96 -5.09
N VAL A 493 -12.19 4.37 -6.35
CA VAL A 493 -12.81 5.67 -6.70
C VAL A 493 -14.19 5.79 -6.08
N THR A 494 -14.97 4.71 -6.15
CA THR A 494 -16.33 4.65 -5.63
C THR A 494 -16.45 4.65 -4.11
N GLU A 495 -15.34 4.57 -3.38
CA GLU A 495 -15.30 4.68 -1.92
C GLU A 495 -14.83 6.06 -1.44
N ARG A 496 -14.37 6.94 -2.35
CA ARG A 496 -13.94 8.30 -2.00
C ARG A 496 -15.10 9.14 -1.46
N ALA A 497 -14.81 10.02 -0.50
CA ALA A 497 -15.80 10.95 0.03
C ALA A 497 -16.39 11.87 -1.06
N ASP A 498 -15.52 12.33 -1.96
CA ASP A 498 -15.82 13.22 -3.08
C ASP A 498 -14.97 12.78 -4.29
N LEU A 499 -15.58 12.72 -5.47
CA LEU A 499 -14.91 12.34 -6.72
C LEU A 499 -14.13 13.49 -7.36
N ALA A 500 -14.47 14.75 -7.01
CA ALA A 500 -13.95 15.96 -7.65
C ALA A 500 -12.79 16.62 -6.87
N THR A 501 -12.21 15.92 -5.90
CA THR A 501 -11.11 16.40 -5.05
C THR A 501 -10.10 15.28 -4.81
N SER A 502 -8.87 15.64 -4.43
CA SER A 502 -7.87 14.67 -3.99
C SER A 502 -7.08 15.19 -2.78
N PRO A 503 -7.48 14.81 -1.56
CA PRO A 503 -6.70 15.06 -0.35
C PRO A 503 -5.24 14.56 -0.47
N ALA A 504 -5.01 13.46 -1.18
CA ALA A 504 -3.66 12.92 -1.37
C ALA A 504 -2.75 13.87 -2.16
N ILE A 505 -3.25 14.51 -3.23
CA ILE A 505 -2.48 15.51 -4.00
C ILE A 505 -2.13 16.72 -3.11
N ARG A 506 -3.10 17.23 -2.34
CA ARG A 506 -2.86 18.33 -1.41
C ARG A 506 -1.76 17.98 -0.41
N ALA A 507 -1.84 16.79 0.19
CA ALA A 507 -0.89 16.37 1.20
C ALA A 507 0.54 16.23 0.64
N ILE A 508 0.71 15.72 -0.58
CA ILE A 508 2.06 15.65 -1.19
C ILE A 508 2.57 17.05 -1.57
N GLY A 509 1.70 17.96 -2.02
CA GLY A 509 2.04 19.35 -2.31
C GLY A 509 2.52 20.07 -1.05
N ASP A 510 1.72 20.01 0.02
CA ASP A 510 2.05 20.57 1.33
C ASP A 510 3.36 19.99 1.88
N ALA A 511 3.59 18.68 1.69
CA ALA A 511 4.79 18.00 2.16
C ALA A 511 6.06 18.48 1.42
N VAL A 512 6.07 18.48 0.08
CA VAL A 512 7.28 18.86 -0.68
C VAL A 512 7.57 20.35 -0.61
N LEU A 513 6.54 21.20 -0.67
CA LEU A 513 6.69 22.66 -0.58
C LEU A 513 7.09 23.06 0.84
N GLY A 514 6.42 22.51 1.85
CA GLY A 514 6.72 22.75 3.26
C GLY A 514 8.14 22.34 3.65
N HIS A 515 8.61 21.16 3.21
CA HIS A 515 10.00 20.73 3.46
C HIS A 515 11.03 21.61 2.75
N SER A 516 10.67 22.11 1.57
CA SER A 516 11.54 22.99 0.78
C SER A 516 11.52 24.44 1.25
N GLY A 517 10.62 24.81 2.16
CA GLY A 517 10.42 26.19 2.61
C GLY A 517 9.82 27.11 1.55
N LEU A 518 8.98 26.55 0.67
CA LEU A 518 8.36 27.25 -0.47
C LEU A 518 6.84 27.32 -0.30
N ALA A 519 6.23 28.32 -0.91
CA ALA A 519 4.81 28.31 -1.31
C ALA A 519 4.69 27.90 -2.78
N ILE A 520 3.48 27.54 -3.22
CA ILE A 520 3.24 27.20 -4.63
C ILE A 520 3.54 28.38 -5.57
N ASP A 521 3.36 29.61 -5.09
CA ASP A 521 3.64 30.83 -5.86
C ASP A 521 5.14 31.11 -6.04
N ASP A 522 6.00 30.44 -5.29
CA ASP A 522 7.46 30.50 -5.46
C ASP A 522 7.96 29.55 -6.57
N VAL A 523 7.06 28.71 -7.13
CA VAL A 523 7.40 27.74 -8.17
C VAL A 523 6.99 28.25 -9.55
N GLU A 524 7.98 28.45 -10.42
CA GLU A 524 7.81 29.07 -11.73
C GLU A 524 7.46 28.03 -12.81
N HIS A 525 8.16 26.89 -12.79
CA HIS A 525 7.99 25.84 -13.80
C HIS A 525 7.16 24.67 -13.24
N ILE A 526 6.02 24.40 -13.87
CA ILE A 526 5.07 23.37 -13.42
C ILE A 526 4.93 22.28 -14.48
N ASP A 527 4.98 21.02 -14.03
CA ASP A 527 4.46 19.89 -14.80
C ASP A 527 3.48 19.06 -13.98
N LEU A 528 2.19 19.24 -14.24
CA LEU A 528 1.14 18.40 -13.70
C LEU A 528 0.92 17.19 -14.61
N TYR A 529 0.90 15.99 -14.02
CA TYR A 529 0.59 14.77 -14.76
C TYR A 529 -0.78 14.88 -15.47
N ALA A 530 -0.79 14.66 -16.78
CA ALA A 530 -1.94 15.02 -17.62
C ALA A 530 -2.36 13.90 -18.58
N CYS A 531 -2.98 12.84 -18.05
CA CYS A 531 -3.62 11.80 -18.86
C CYS A 531 -5.01 12.18 -19.35
N PHE A 532 -5.75 12.98 -18.55
CA PHE A 532 -7.09 13.48 -18.82
C PHE A 532 -7.29 14.87 -18.17
N PRO A 533 -8.17 15.74 -18.71
CA PRO A 533 -8.42 17.07 -18.16
C PRO A 533 -8.85 17.07 -16.70
N SER A 534 -9.66 16.11 -16.26
CA SER A 534 -10.10 16.03 -14.86
C SER A 534 -8.95 15.85 -13.88
N ALA A 535 -7.89 15.12 -14.26
CA ALA A 535 -6.71 14.94 -13.41
C ALA A 535 -5.98 16.26 -13.18
N VAL A 536 -5.79 17.04 -14.25
CA VAL A 536 -5.11 18.35 -14.19
C VAL A 536 -5.94 19.35 -13.39
N GLN A 537 -7.25 19.40 -13.61
CA GLN A 537 -8.14 20.30 -12.88
C GLN A 537 -8.12 20.02 -11.37
N ILE A 538 -8.17 18.75 -10.99
CA ILE A 538 -8.09 18.35 -9.57
C ILE A 538 -6.71 18.70 -9.01
N ALA A 539 -5.63 18.34 -9.71
CA ALA A 539 -4.28 18.62 -9.24
C ALA A 539 -4.03 20.13 -9.06
N ALA A 540 -4.41 20.94 -10.05
CA ALA A 540 -4.29 22.39 -9.98
C ALA A 540 -5.12 22.97 -8.82
N GLY A 541 -6.36 22.52 -8.65
CA GLY A 541 -7.22 22.96 -7.54
C GLY A 541 -6.66 22.62 -6.16
N GLU A 542 -6.09 21.42 -5.99
CA GLU A 542 -5.50 20.97 -4.72
C GLU A 542 -4.18 21.67 -4.39
N LEU A 543 -3.42 22.08 -5.41
CA LEU A 543 -2.17 22.83 -5.26
C LEU A 543 -2.36 24.36 -5.23
N GLY A 544 -3.57 24.86 -5.50
CA GLY A 544 -3.85 26.30 -5.56
C GLY A 544 -3.40 26.98 -6.86
N LEU A 545 -3.26 26.22 -7.94
CA LEU A 545 -2.87 26.71 -9.26
C LEU A 545 -4.12 27.10 -10.09
N PRO A 546 -4.16 28.30 -10.69
CA PRO A 546 -5.18 28.65 -11.68
C PRO A 546 -4.98 27.81 -12.96
N ILE A 547 -6.07 27.30 -13.55
CA ILE A 547 -5.98 26.46 -14.76
C ILE A 547 -5.91 27.25 -16.06
N ASP A 548 -6.22 28.54 -15.99
CA ASP A 548 -6.41 29.46 -17.11
C ASP A 548 -5.40 30.62 -17.07
N ASP A 549 -4.29 30.45 -16.36
CA ASP A 549 -3.20 31.41 -16.32
C ASP A 549 -2.25 31.21 -17.52
N PRO A 550 -2.27 32.10 -18.53
CA PRO A 550 -1.38 31.99 -19.68
C PRO A 550 0.08 32.31 -19.33
N GLY A 551 0.34 32.97 -18.19
CA GLY A 551 1.69 33.32 -17.74
C GLY A 551 2.41 32.18 -17.04
N ARG A 552 1.68 31.16 -16.57
CA ARG A 552 2.26 29.99 -15.89
C ARG A 552 1.61 28.70 -16.42
N PRO A 553 2.09 28.16 -17.56
CA PRO A 553 1.61 26.89 -18.07
C PRO A 553 1.72 25.77 -17.03
N LEU A 554 0.70 24.91 -16.96
CA LEU A 554 0.66 23.77 -16.02
C LEU A 554 1.45 22.54 -16.51
N THR A 555 2.20 22.70 -17.60
CA THR A 555 3.09 21.68 -18.14
C THR A 555 4.29 22.32 -18.82
N VAL A 556 5.45 21.67 -18.71
CA VAL A 556 6.62 21.93 -19.55
C VAL A 556 6.79 20.85 -20.64
N THR A 557 5.96 19.81 -20.60
CA THR A 557 6.04 18.65 -21.48
C THR A 557 4.99 18.67 -22.59
N GLY A 558 3.75 19.07 -22.28
CA GLY A 558 2.62 19.11 -23.22
C GLY A 558 1.59 17.97 -23.08
N GLY A 559 1.60 17.24 -21.96
CA GLY A 559 0.61 16.21 -21.62
C GLY A 559 0.67 14.91 -22.43
N LEU A 560 0.02 13.85 -21.93
CA LEU A 560 0.10 12.51 -22.52
C LEU A 560 -0.65 12.40 -23.86
N THR A 561 -1.58 13.31 -24.16
CA THR A 561 -2.27 13.34 -25.46
C THR A 561 -1.31 13.71 -26.59
N PHE A 562 -0.56 14.81 -26.43
CA PHE A 562 0.19 15.43 -27.52
C PHE A 562 1.68 15.11 -27.42
N ALA A 563 2.28 15.34 -26.25
CA ALA A 563 3.67 14.98 -26.00
C ALA A 563 3.91 13.47 -26.08
N GLY A 564 2.84 12.68 -25.96
CA GLY A 564 2.89 11.22 -25.95
C GLY A 564 2.85 10.69 -24.53
N GLY A 565 2.16 9.56 -24.36
CA GLY A 565 1.99 8.91 -23.08
C GLY A 565 2.78 7.62 -23.00
N PRO A 566 4.08 7.65 -22.66
CA PRO A 566 4.87 6.44 -22.45
C PRO A 566 4.48 5.79 -21.10
N GLY A 567 3.21 5.40 -20.98
CA GLY A 567 2.66 4.65 -19.85
C GLY A 567 3.08 5.23 -18.50
N ASN A 568 3.88 4.45 -17.78
CA ASN A 568 4.34 4.79 -16.44
C ASN A 568 5.45 5.85 -16.40
N ASN A 569 6.09 6.12 -17.54
CA ASN A 569 7.33 6.91 -17.63
C ASN A 569 7.12 8.37 -18.06
N TYR A 570 5.87 8.84 -18.17
CA TYR A 570 5.60 10.23 -18.57
C TYR A 570 6.37 11.25 -17.73
N THR A 571 6.37 11.12 -16.41
CA THR A 571 6.94 12.16 -15.53
C THR A 571 8.46 12.23 -15.58
N SER A 572 9.15 11.19 -16.02
CA SER A 572 10.59 11.29 -16.33
C SER A 572 10.86 12.27 -17.47
N HIS A 573 9.93 12.40 -18.43
CA HIS A 573 10.03 13.43 -19.48
C HIS A 573 9.81 14.84 -18.91
N ALA A 574 8.90 14.99 -17.95
CA ALA A 574 8.74 16.25 -17.22
C ALA A 574 10.04 16.68 -16.55
N VAL A 575 10.71 15.78 -15.83
CA VAL A 575 12.02 16.06 -15.24
C VAL A 575 13.06 16.41 -16.32
N ALA A 576 13.09 15.69 -17.43
CA ALA A 576 14.02 15.97 -18.54
C ALA A 576 13.77 17.32 -19.22
N ASN A 577 12.53 17.85 -19.19
CA ASN A 577 12.18 19.19 -19.68
C ASN A 577 12.47 20.28 -18.64
N LEU A 578 12.27 19.99 -17.34
CA LEU A 578 12.58 20.93 -16.26
C LEU A 578 14.08 21.20 -16.12
N VAL A 579 14.94 20.18 -16.26
CA VAL A 579 16.40 20.33 -16.09
C VAL A 579 17.00 21.46 -16.94
N PRO A 580 16.80 21.53 -18.27
CA PRO A 580 17.35 22.63 -19.07
C PRO A 580 16.73 23.99 -18.73
N LEU A 581 15.45 24.06 -18.35
CA LEU A 581 14.81 25.31 -17.92
C LEU A 581 15.45 25.84 -16.63
N LEU A 582 15.62 24.99 -15.62
CA LEU A 582 16.22 25.34 -14.34
C LEU A 582 17.72 25.66 -14.44
N ARG A 583 18.42 25.12 -15.45
CA ARG A 583 19.80 25.53 -15.77
C ARG A 583 19.85 26.92 -16.42
N ALA A 584 18.89 27.22 -17.30
CA ALA A 584 18.79 28.52 -17.95
C ALA A 584 18.32 29.62 -16.98
N GLU A 585 17.48 29.26 -16.02
CA GLU A 585 16.91 30.13 -14.99
C GLU A 585 17.30 29.65 -13.59
N PRO A 586 18.58 29.84 -13.20
CA PRO A 586 19.16 29.21 -12.01
C PRO A 586 18.56 29.61 -10.66
N ASP A 587 17.72 30.64 -10.63
CA ASP A 587 17.05 31.13 -9.42
C ASP A 587 15.61 30.60 -9.28
N SER A 588 15.07 29.94 -10.31
CA SER A 588 13.70 29.42 -10.32
C SER A 588 13.59 28.03 -9.70
N TYR A 589 12.35 27.63 -9.42
CA TYR A 589 11.99 26.31 -8.92
C TYR A 589 11.07 25.60 -9.91
N GLY A 590 11.23 24.29 -10.00
CA GLY A 590 10.39 23.41 -10.79
C GLY A 590 9.65 22.41 -9.90
N LEU A 591 8.38 22.14 -10.22
CA LEU A 591 7.57 21.10 -9.59
C LEU A 591 7.07 20.13 -10.66
N ALA A 592 7.37 18.85 -10.48
CA ALA A 592 6.75 17.77 -11.24
C ALA A 592 5.82 16.96 -10.32
N THR A 593 4.63 16.62 -10.83
CA THR A 593 3.72 15.67 -10.17
C THR A 593 3.50 14.44 -11.04
N ALA A 594 3.26 13.31 -10.39
CA ALA A 594 3.06 12.03 -11.03
C ALA A 594 1.80 11.36 -10.47
N LEU A 595 1.15 10.56 -11.32
CA LEU A 595 -0.14 9.96 -11.02
C LEU A 595 -0.19 8.51 -11.50
N GLY A 596 -0.64 7.60 -10.64
CA GLY A 596 -0.96 6.21 -10.96
C GLY A 596 -2.44 5.86 -10.85
N TRP A 597 -2.90 4.93 -11.70
CA TRP A 597 -4.29 4.44 -11.79
C TRP A 597 -5.32 5.57 -12.01
N TYR A 598 -6.32 5.70 -11.13
CA TYR A 598 -7.50 6.53 -11.28
C TYR A 598 -7.46 7.71 -10.30
N LEU A 599 -6.44 8.57 -10.39
CA LEU A 599 -6.06 9.52 -9.32
C LEU A 599 -5.83 8.80 -7.98
N THR A 600 -5.25 7.59 -8.01
CA THR A 600 -5.13 6.75 -6.81
C THR A 600 -3.77 6.88 -6.14
N LYS A 601 -2.71 6.92 -6.93
CA LYS A 601 -1.33 7.00 -6.44
C LYS A 601 -0.71 8.30 -6.90
N HIS A 602 -0.02 9.00 -6.00
CA HIS A 602 0.54 10.31 -6.30
C HIS A 602 1.97 10.41 -5.83
N ALA A 603 2.79 11.12 -6.59
CA ALA A 603 4.14 11.52 -6.18
C ALA A 603 4.44 12.93 -6.68
N ALA A 604 5.31 13.64 -5.97
CA ALA A 604 5.79 14.97 -6.36
C ALA A 604 7.28 15.13 -6.06
N THR A 605 7.93 16.02 -6.82
CA THR A 605 9.36 16.35 -6.65
C THR A 605 9.59 17.83 -6.94
N VAL A 606 10.32 18.50 -6.04
CA VAL A 606 10.78 19.89 -6.23
C VAL A 606 12.25 19.90 -6.66
N LEU A 607 12.56 20.65 -7.72
CA LEU A 607 13.87 20.76 -8.34
C LEU A 607 14.30 22.23 -8.46
N SER A 608 15.59 22.51 -8.30
CA SER A 608 16.16 23.83 -8.60
C SER A 608 17.67 23.74 -8.80
N ALA A 609 18.27 24.72 -9.48
CA ALA A 609 19.72 24.90 -9.45
C ALA A 609 20.19 25.53 -8.13
N ARG A 610 19.30 26.02 -7.27
CA ARG A 610 19.65 26.55 -5.94
C ARG A 610 19.93 25.40 -4.97
N PRO A 611 20.97 25.50 -4.12
CA PRO A 611 21.18 24.50 -3.08
C PRO A 611 19.99 24.44 -2.11
N PRO A 612 19.63 23.23 -1.62
CA PRO A 612 18.55 23.08 -0.67
C PRO A 612 18.94 23.60 0.73
N VAL A 613 17.96 24.09 1.48
CA VAL A 613 18.13 24.56 2.87
C VAL A 613 18.09 23.42 3.89
N SER A 614 17.45 22.31 3.51
CA SER A 614 17.29 21.10 4.31
C SER A 614 17.87 19.90 3.55
N ALA A 615 18.29 18.86 4.27
CA ALA A 615 18.66 17.60 3.64
C ALA A 615 17.45 17.01 2.87
N PHE A 616 17.72 16.38 1.74
CA PHE A 616 16.69 15.71 0.95
C PHE A 616 15.98 14.63 1.78
N VAL A 617 14.67 14.52 1.58
CA VAL A 617 13.82 13.44 2.11
C VAL A 617 12.81 13.03 1.03
N ASP A 618 12.47 11.73 0.99
CA ASP A 618 11.26 11.25 0.32
C ASP A 618 10.19 11.04 1.41
N ILE A 619 9.15 11.86 1.39
CA ILE A 619 8.13 11.93 2.44
C ILE A 619 6.98 11.01 2.08
N ASP A 620 6.77 9.96 2.89
CA ASP A 620 5.51 9.26 2.90
C ASP A 620 4.46 10.12 3.62
N ALA A 621 3.56 10.73 2.85
CA ALA A 621 2.50 11.59 3.37
C ALA A 621 1.26 10.78 3.80
N ASP A 622 1.15 9.50 3.43
CA ASP A 622 -0.04 8.68 3.71
C ASP A 622 -0.38 8.50 5.19
N PRO A 623 0.59 8.29 6.10
CA PRO A 623 0.30 8.06 7.52
C PRO A 623 -0.35 9.27 8.22
N ARG A 624 -0.11 10.48 7.71
CA ARG A 624 -0.68 11.74 8.23
C ARG A 624 -1.68 12.39 7.29
N LEU A 625 -2.05 11.72 6.20
CA LEU A 625 -3.05 12.23 5.26
C LEU A 625 -4.41 12.34 5.97
N PRO A 626 -4.97 13.55 6.14
CA PRO A 626 -6.34 13.69 6.62
C PRO A 626 -7.30 13.13 5.56
N ARG A 627 -7.83 11.93 5.82
CA ARG A 627 -8.79 11.28 4.92
C ARG A 627 -10.22 11.65 5.32
N PRO A 628 -11.02 12.26 4.44
CA PRO A 628 -12.43 12.40 4.67
C PRO A 628 -13.09 11.01 4.74
N PRO A 629 -14.25 10.87 5.40
CA PRO A 629 -14.85 9.55 5.60
C PRO A 629 -15.21 8.89 4.27
N ALA A 630 -14.74 7.65 4.09
CA ALA A 630 -15.05 6.86 2.90
C ALA A 630 -16.56 6.57 2.82
N ARG A 631 -17.07 6.50 1.60
CA ARG A 631 -18.42 6.01 1.31
C ARG A 631 -18.36 4.53 1.05
N ARG A 632 -19.41 3.80 1.42
CA ARG A 632 -19.55 2.40 1.00
C ARG A 632 -20.07 2.36 -0.44
N ALA A 633 -19.41 1.58 -1.29
CA ALA A 633 -19.84 1.34 -2.65
C ALA A 633 -20.88 0.19 -2.71
N LEU A 634 -21.98 0.41 -3.40
CA LEU A 634 -23.09 -0.55 -3.57
C LEU A 634 -23.26 -0.89 -5.05
N SER A 635 -23.36 -2.18 -5.35
CA SER A 635 -23.69 -2.68 -6.70
C SER A 635 -25.21 -2.74 -6.97
N SER A 636 -26.03 -2.60 -5.93
CA SER A 636 -27.49 -2.51 -6.05
C SER A 636 -28.09 -1.77 -4.86
N TYR A 637 -29.23 -1.13 -5.09
CA TYR A 637 -29.96 -0.39 -4.07
C TYR A 637 -31.46 -0.33 -4.41
N ARG A 638 -32.32 -0.13 -3.40
CA ARG A 638 -33.74 0.17 -3.61
C ARG A 638 -34.11 1.35 -2.73
N GLY A 639 -34.57 2.43 -3.36
CA GLY A 639 -34.99 3.65 -2.69
C GLY A 639 -34.50 4.92 -3.39
N PRO A 640 -34.68 6.09 -2.74
CA PRO A 640 -34.30 7.37 -3.32
C PRO A 640 -32.79 7.57 -3.31
N ALA A 641 -32.24 8.22 -4.34
CA ALA A 641 -30.84 8.62 -4.41
C ALA A 641 -30.69 9.95 -5.19
N VAL A 642 -29.54 10.60 -5.06
CA VAL A 642 -29.19 11.82 -5.80
C VAL A 642 -28.03 11.50 -6.74
N VAL A 643 -28.16 11.80 -8.04
CA VAL A 643 -27.07 11.62 -9.02
C VAL A 643 -25.85 12.41 -8.58
N GLU A 644 -24.68 11.78 -8.57
CA GLU A 644 -23.42 12.45 -8.31
C GLU A 644 -22.65 12.69 -9.61
N ALA A 645 -22.49 11.64 -10.40
CA ALA A 645 -21.67 11.66 -11.60
C ALA A 645 -22.19 10.64 -12.62
N TYR A 646 -21.84 10.83 -13.90
CA TYR A 646 -22.13 9.85 -14.94
C TYR A 646 -21.06 9.84 -16.04
N THR A 647 -21.05 8.77 -16.82
CA THR A 647 -20.23 8.65 -18.04
C THR A 647 -20.96 7.81 -19.08
N VAL A 648 -20.70 8.10 -20.36
CA VAL A 648 -21.29 7.38 -21.49
C VAL A 648 -20.18 6.89 -22.42
N PRO A 649 -19.74 5.63 -22.29
CA PRO A 649 -18.83 5.01 -23.26
C PRO A 649 -19.44 4.92 -24.67
N TYR A 650 -18.61 5.09 -25.70
CA TYR A 650 -19.02 5.00 -27.11
C TYR A 650 -18.28 3.87 -27.84
N GLU A 651 -19.00 3.22 -28.74
CA GLU A 651 -18.46 2.26 -29.69
C GLU A 651 -17.66 2.96 -30.81
N ARG A 652 -16.90 2.18 -31.59
CA ARG A 652 -16.09 2.73 -32.70
C ARG A 652 -16.91 3.39 -33.81
N ASP A 653 -18.17 2.99 -33.96
CA ASP A 653 -19.10 3.59 -34.92
C ASP A 653 -19.78 4.87 -34.41
N GLY A 654 -19.48 5.28 -33.17
CA GLY A 654 -20.01 6.48 -32.53
C GLY A 654 -21.35 6.27 -31.81
N SER A 655 -21.87 5.05 -31.74
CA SER A 655 -23.07 4.75 -30.94
C SER A 655 -22.73 4.65 -29.43
N PRO A 656 -23.61 5.13 -28.52
CA PRO A 656 -23.39 5.00 -27.09
C PRO A 656 -23.61 3.54 -26.65
N ALA A 657 -22.66 2.98 -25.90
CA ALA A 657 -22.68 1.57 -25.48
C ALA A 657 -23.55 1.35 -24.23
N ALA A 658 -23.40 2.22 -23.23
CA ALA A 658 -24.15 2.21 -21.98
C ALA A 658 -23.98 3.57 -21.28
N MET A 659 -24.81 3.84 -20.29
CA MET A 659 -24.58 4.92 -19.33
C MET A 659 -24.23 4.30 -17.98
N ILE A 660 -23.17 4.81 -17.35
CA ILE A 660 -22.77 4.45 -15.99
C ILE A 660 -23.02 5.66 -15.11
N VAL A 661 -23.74 5.48 -14.00
CA VAL A 661 -24.17 6.55 -13.10
C VAL A 661 -23.74 6.20 -11.67
N THR A 662 -23.16 7.16 -10.95
CA THR A 662 -23.06 7.10 -9.50
C THR A 662 -24.15 7.95 -8.87
N ALA A 663 -24.79 7.43 -7.83
CA ALA A 663 -25.77 8.17 -7.06
C ALA A 663 -25.56 7.95 -5.56
N ILE A 664 -25.89 8.95 -4.76
CA ILE A 664 -25.72 8.96 -3.31
C ILE A 664 -27.05 8.74 -2.63
N THR A 665 -27.12 7.72 -1.77
CA THR A 665 -28.31 7.40 -0.97
C THR A 665 -28.44 8.38 0.21
N PRO A 666 -29.63 8.49 0.84
CA PRO A 666 -29.80 9.29 2.07
C PRO A 666 -28.85 8.90 3.22
N ALA A 667 -28.32 7.68 3.21
CA ALA A 667 -27.36 7.21 4.21
C ALA A 667 -25.90 7.60 3.89
N GLY A 668 -25.65 8.25 2.75
CA GLY A 668 -24.32 8.64 2.29
C GLY A 668 -23.56 7.54 1.54
N ASP A 669 -24.15 6.36 1.34
CA ASP A 669 -23.60 5.29 0.50
C ASP A 669 -23.63 5.70 -0.99
N ARG A 670 -22.67 5.21 -1.78
CA ARG A 670 -22.63 5.42 -3.23
C ARG A 670 -23.11 4.16 -3.95
N VAL A 671 -24.17 4.26 -4.74
CA VAL A 671 -24.60 3.19 -5.65
C VAL A 671 -24.02 3.43 -7.04
N VAL A 672 -23.51 2.37 -7.67
CA VAL A 672 -22.93 2.39 -9.01
C VAL A 672 -23.86 1.61 -9.94
N LEU A 673 -24.43 2.29 -10.93
CA LEU A 673 -25.49 1.76 -11.79
C LEU A 673 -25.00 1.76 -13.24
N ARG A 674 -25.34 0.70 -13.98
CA ARG A 674 -25.13 0.60 -15.43
C ARG A 674 -26.47 0.38 -16.11
N THR A 675 -26.79 1.21 -17.09
CA THR A 675 -28.03 1.13 -17.85
C THR A 675 -27.77 1.24 -19.35
N SER A 676 -28.58 0.55 -20.15
CA SER A 676 -28.62 0.73 -21.61
C SER A 676 -29.57 1.86 -22.04
N ASP A 677 -30.37 2.39 -21.10
CA ASP A 677 -31.20 3.56 -21.34
C ASP A 677 -30.33 4.82 -21.25
N ILE A 678 -29.99 5.39 -22.41
CA ILE A 678 -29.15 6.59 -22.55
C ILE A 678 -30.04 7.84 -22.54
N SER A 679 -30.93 7.92 -21.55
CA SER A 679 -31.75 9.11 -21.33
C SER A 679 -30.89 10.27 -20.80
N GLU A 680 -31.29 11.49 -21.13
CA GLU A 680 -30.62 12.69 -20.62
C GLU A 680 -30.73 12.72 -19.09
N ILE A 681 -29.58 12.75 -18.42
CA ILE A 681 -29.43 12.87 -16.98
C ILE A 681 -28.44 14.00 -16.67
N SER A 682 -28.60 14.65 -15.52
CA SER A 682 -27.62 15.59 -14.99
C SER A 682 -27.30 15.22 -13.54
N GLU A 683 -26.11 15.65 -13.09
CA GLU A 683 -25.71 15.59 -11.69
C GLU A 683 -26.72 16.32 -10.81
N PHE A 684 -26.81 15.85 -9.57
CA PHE A 684 -27.68 16.36 -8.52
C PHE A 684 -29.18 16.16 -8.72
N TRP A 685 -29.63 15.53 -9.81
CA TRP A 685 -31.03 15.12 -9.97
C TRP A 685 -31.41 14.01 -9.00
N LYS A 686 -32.70 13.90 -8.64
CA LYS A 686 -33.18 12.79 -7.80
C LYS A 686 -33.65 11.62 -8.64
N LEU A 687 -33.32 10.43 -8.14
CA LEU A 687 -33.69 9.14 -8.69
C LEU A 687 -34.49 8.34 -7.67
N GLU A 688 -35.38 7.49 -8.16
CA GLU A 688 -35.84 6.29 -7.45
C GLU A 688 -35.13 5.08 -8.06
N VAL A 689 -34.29 4.41 -7.27
CA VAL A 689 -33.50 3.25 -7.70
C VAL A 689 -34.26 1.96 -7.37
N ASP A 690 -34.27 1.02 -8.30
CA ASP A 690 -34.79 -0.34 -8.11
C ASP A 690 -33.80 -1.40 -8.63
N GLY A 691 -33.03 -1.97 -7.70
CA GLY A 691 -32.01 -2.97 -8.01
C GLY A 691 -30.86 -2.32 -8.78
N ALA A 692 -30.80 -2.59 -10.09
CA ALA A 692 -29.81 -2.02 -11.01
C ALA A 692 -30.39 -0.94 -11.94
N GLY A 693 -31.72 -0.75 -11.93
CA GLY A 693 -32.40 0.29 -12.71
C GLY A 693 -32.77 1.51 -11.88
N PHE A 694 -33.22 2.58 -12.54
CA PHE A 694 -33.70 3.78 -11.85
C PHE A 694 -34.72 4.56 -12.69
N THR A 695 -35.44 5.47 -12.04
CA THR A 695 -36.29 6.48 -12.69
C THR A 695 -35.97 7.86 -12.14
N VAL A 696 -35.94 8.88 -13.01
CA VAL A 696 -35.73 10.28 -12.58
C VAL A 696 -37.02 10.81 -11.97
N THR A 697 -36.97 11.22 -10.70
CA THR A 697 -38.14 11.74 -9.97
C THR A 697 -38.15 13.26 -9.87
N ASP A 698 -36.98 13.90 -9.93
CA ASP A 698 -36.84 15.35 -9.92
C ASP A 698 -35.59 15.79 -10.70
N ARG A 699 -35.74 16.79 -11.58
CA ARG A 699 -34.68 17.38 -12.41
C ARG A 699 -34.10 18.68 -11.82
N GLY A 700 -34.48 19.05 -10.61
CA GLY A 700 -33.82 20.11 -9.85
C GLY A 700 -32.42 19.68 -9.37
N ARG A 701 -31.57 20.65 -9.06
CA ARG A 701 -30.27 20.42 -8.41
C ARG A 701 -30.49 20.20 -6.90
N HIS A 702 -30.06 19.04 -6.39
CA HIS A 702 -30.12 18.69 -4.96
C HIS A 702 -28.73 18.53 -4.36
N GLU A 703 -28.58 18.85 -3.08
CA GLU A 703 -27.33 18.60 -2.37
C GLU A 703 -27.07 17.09 -2.25
N LEU A 704 -25.81 16.69 -2.41
CA LEU A 704 -25.41 15.31 -2.14
C LEU A 704 -25.42 15.06 -0.63
N PRO A 705 -26.05 13.97 -0.17
CA PRO A 705 -25.89 13.56 1.23
C PRO A 705 -24.41 13.42 1.60
N PRO A 706 -23.99 13.93 2.77
CA PRO A 706 -22.61 13.82 3.20
C PRO A 706 -22.20 12.36 3.39
N PRO A 707 -20.90 12.03 3.33
CA PRO A 707 -20.43 10.71 3.75
C PRO A 707 -20.86 10.40 5.19
N PRO A 708 -21.06 9.13 5.54
CA PRO A 708 -21.34 8.75 6.92
C PRO A 708 -20.16 9.14 7.83
N PRO A 709 -20.41 9.50 9.12
CA PRO A 709 -19.33 9.81 10.05
C PRO A 709 -18.40 8.60 10.21
N PRO A 710 -17.08 8.81 10.30
CA PRO A 710 -16.14 7.70 10.40
C PRO A 710 -16.28 7.05 11.78
N PRO A 711 -16.16 5.71 11.89
CA PRO A 711 -16.30 5.02 13.17
C PRO A 711 -15.12 5.28 14.12
N LEU A 712 -14.01 5.81 13.59
CA LEU A 712 -12.81 6.21 14.29
C LEU A 712 -12.36 7.58 13.76
N ILE A 713 -12.07 8.51 14.67
CA ILE A 713 -11.45 9.80 14.35
C ILE A 713 -9.97 9.69 14.73
N VAL A 714 -9.08 10.13 13.84
CA VAL A 714 -7.63 10.19 14.06
C VAL A 714 -7.20 11.65 14.07
N GLU A 715 -6.56 12.07 15.14
CA GLU A 715 -6.06 13.44 15.32
C GLU A 715 -4.55 13.40 15.63
N TRP A 716 -3.81 14.40 15.15
CA TRP A 716 -2.37 14.51 15.38
C TRP A 716 -2.05 15.75 16.23
N HIS A 717 -1.36 15.54 17.35
CA HIS A 717 -0.86 16.57 18.25
C HIS A 717 0.66 16.48 18.28
N GLY A 718 1.31 17.02 17.22
CA GLY A 718 2.77 16.91 17.04
C GLY A 718 3.24 15.45 16.91
N PRO A 719 3.99 14.91 17.88
CA PRO A 719 4.42 13.51 17.90
C PRO A 719 3.37 12.55 18.49
N VAL A 720 2.27 13.04 19.04
CA VAL A 720 1.20 12.23 19.65
C VAL A 720 0.05 12.05 18.67
N THR A 721 -0.45 10.82 18.53
CA THR A 721 -1.63 10.50 17.71
C THR A 721 -2.80 10.10 18.61
N VAL A 722 -3.97 10.69 18.43
CA VAL A 722 -5.19 10.35 19.18
C VAL A 722 -6.13 9.54 18.28
N TRP A 723 -6.58 8.40 18.78
CA TRP A 723 -7.61 7.56 18.19
C TRP A 723 -8.88 7.65 19.02
N LYS A 724 -9.90 8.33 18.50
CA LYS A 724 -11.18 8.52 19.17
C LYS A 724 -12.26 7.64 18.55
N LEU A 725 -12.77 6.68 19.33
CA LEU A 725 -13.92 5.87 18.92
C LEU A 725 -15.16 6.77 18.76
N ASN A 726 -15.79 6.70 17.60
CA ASN A 726 -16.83 7.63 17.17
C ASN A 726 -18.14 6.91 16.80
N ARG A 727 -18.65 6.09 17.71
CA ARG A 727 -19.97 5.44 17.63
C ARG A 727 -20.77 5.63 18.94
N PRO A 728 -20.91 6.86 19.47
CA PRO A 728 -21.50 7.09 20.80
C PRO A 728 -22.95 6.60 20.92
N ALA A 729 -23.73 6.64 19.83
CA ALA A 729 -25.12 6.16 19.79
C ALA A 729 -25.28 4.67 20.15
N VAL A 730 -24.23 3.87 19.97
CA VAL A 730 -24.16 2.46 20.37
C VAL A 730 -23.08 2.22 21.42
N ARG A 731 -22.76 3.26 22.21
CA ARG A 731 -21.77 3.23 23.29
C ARG A 731 -20.38 2.79 22.83
N ASN A 732 -19.96 3.26 21.64
CA ASN A 732 -18.67 2.93 21.04
C ASN A 732 -18.41 1.42 20.95
N ALA A 733 -19.47 0.64 20.67
CA ALA A 733 -19.32 -0.76 20.36
C ALA A 733 -18.46 -0.92 19.09
N ILE A 734 -17.73 -2.03 18.96
CA ILE A 734 -16.79 -2.29 17.87
C ILE A 734 -17.43 -3.29 16.91
N ASP A 735 -17.72 -2.86 15.69
CA ASP A 735 -18.07 -3.70 14.54
C ASP A 735 -16.83 -3.95 13.66
N LEU A 736 -16.98 -4.69 12.56
CA LEU A 736 -15.85 -5.03 11.69
C LEU A 736 -15.24 -3.79 11.04
N THR A 737 -16.07 -2.81 10.65
CA THR A 737 -15.61 -1.54 10.09
C THR A 737 -14.75 -0.76 11.08
N THR A 738 -15.20 -0.67 12.34
CA THR A 738 -14.43 0.00 13.41
C THR A 738 -13.12 -0.71 13.70
N ALA A 739 -13.13 -2.06 13.72
CA ALA A 739 -11.92 -2.86 13.92
C ALA A 739 -10.89 -2.66 12.79
N ARG A 740 -11.34 -2.63 11.52
CA ARG A 740 -10.48 -2.32 10.37
C ARG A 740 -9.92 -0.89 10.42
N ALA A 741 -10.73 0.07 10.86
CA ALA A 741 -10.27 1.46 11.03
C ALA A 741 -9.18 1.56 12.11
N LEU A 742 -9.34 0.86 13.24
CA LEU A 742 -8.30 0.75 14.27
C LEU A 742 -7.04 0.09 13.73
N GLU A 743 -7.16 -1.02 13.02
CA GLU A 743 -5.99 -1.70 12.42
C GLU A 743 -5.21 -0.77 11.49
N LYS A 744 -5.91 -0.11 10.55
CA LYS A 744 -5.31 0.88 9.64
C LYS A 744 -4.64 2.03 10.40
N ALA A 745 -5.26 2.52 11.48
CA ALA A 745 -4.71 3.60 12.29
C ALA A 745 -3.45 3.18 13.05
N VAL A 746 -3.40 1.93 13.55
CA VAL A 746 -2.20 1.41 14.22
C VAL A 746 -1.08 1.16 13.21
N ASP A 747 -1.39 0.61 12.04
CA ASP A 747 -0.39 0.38 10.98
C ASP A 747 0.21 1.69 10.48
N ALA A 748 -0.61 2.72 10.25
CA ALA A 748 -0.16 4.07 9.90
C ALA A 748 0.72 4.69 11.01
N PHE A 749 0.34 4.51 12.27
CA PHE A 749 1.12 4.98 13.41
C PHE A 749 2.48 4.28 13.53
N GLU A 750 2.57 2.99 13.25
CA GLU A 750 3.85 2.27 13.20
C GLU A 750 4.74 2.79 12.08
N ALA A 751 4.17 2.97 10.88
CA ALA A 751 4.89 3.42 9.70
C ALA A 751 5.40 4.87 9.79
N ASP A 752 4.74 5.75 10.56
CA ASP A 752 5.15 7.15 10.69
C ASP A 752 6.27 7.33 11.74
N PRO A 753 7.52 7.61 11.35
CA PRO A 753 8.61 7.86 12.30
C PRO A 753 8.39 9.14 13.13
N ARG A 754 7.53 10.06 12.66
CA ARG A 754 7.18 11.28 13.40
C ARG A 754 6.16 11.01 14.51
N ALA A 755 5.41 9.92 14.44
CA ALA A 755 4.48 9.51 15.48
C ALA A 755 5.17 8.64 16.53
N ARG A 756 5.04 9.03 17.79
CA ARG A 756 5.84 8.52 18.91
C ARG A 756 5.01 7.85 19.98
N VAL A 757 3.81 8.38 20.26
CA VAL A 757 2.89 7.86 21.28
C VAL A 757 1.46 7.95 20.75
N ALA A 758 0.66 6.92 20.98
CA ALA A 758 -0.75 6.92 20.65
C ALA A 758 -1.62 7.05 21.91
N VAL A 759 -2.78 7.70 21.80
CA VAL A 759 -3.81 7.76 22.83
C VAL A 759 -5.11 7.20 22.26
N LEU A 760 -5.62 6.11 22.80
CA LEU A 760 -6.95 5.58 22.49
C LEU A 760 -7.98 6.15 23.46
N THR A 761 -9.05 6.73 22.95
CA THR A 761 -10.14 7.29 23.75
C THR A 761 -11.52 7.03 23.14
N GLY A 762 -12.57 7.26 23.93
CA GLY A 762 -13.96 7.17 23.50
C GLY A 762 -14.66 8.53 23.46
N SER A 763 -15.94 8.53 23.80
CA SER A 763 -16.71 9.75 24.01
C SER A 763 -16.62 10.21 25.46
N ASP A 764 -17.05 11.43 25.74
CA ASP A 764 -17.00 12.06 27.06
C ASP A 764 -17.81 11.32 28.15
N THR A 765 -18.66 10.36 27.77
CA THR A 765 -19.53 9.60 28.70
C THR A 765 -19.29 8.09 28.66
N VAL A 766 -18.57 7.59 27.66
CA VAL A 766 -18.29 6.17 27.50
C VAL A 766 -17.07 5.95 26.63
N PHE A 767 -16.16 5.13 27.15
CA PHE A 767 -15.01 4.64 26.42
C PHE A 767 -15.45 3.63 25.35
N SER A 768 -15.93 2.45 25.76
CA SER A 768 -16.48 1.43 24.84
C SER A 768 -17.26 0.34 25.58
N ALA A 769 -18.35 -0.11 24.97
CA ALA A 769 -19.13 -1.27 25.40
C ALA A 769 -18.62 -2.62 24.84
N GLY A 770 -17.51 -2.63 24.10
CA GLY A 770 -16.93 -3.84 23.50
C GLY A 770 -17.56 -4.22 22.17
N MET A 771 -17.65 -5.52 21.87
CA MET A 771 -18.16 -6.01 20.58
C MET A 771 -19.61 -5.57 20.31
N ASP A 772 -19.90 -5.14 19.08
CA ASP A 772 -21.26 -4.85 18.63
C ASP A 772 -22.06 -6.16 18.47
N LEU A 773 -22.82 -6.52 19.51
CA LEU A 773 -23.60 -7.75 19.54
C LEU A 773 -24.72 -7.79 18.47
N LYS A 774 -25.19 -6.63 17.98
CA LYS A 774 -26.17 -6.60 16.88
C LYS A 774 -25.49 -6.94 15.56
N ALA A 775 -24.26 -6.51 15.34
CA ALA A 775 -23.44 -6.92 14.20
C ALA A 775 -23.08 -8.41 14.27
N ALA A 776 -22.63 -8.88 15.43
CA ALA A 776 -22.30 -10.29 15.65
C ALA A 776 -23.50 -11.22 15.39
N ALA A 777 -24.71 -10.81 15.77
CA ALA A 777 -25.94 -11.57 15.46
C ALA A 777 -26.22 -11.71 13.95
N ARG A 778 -25.66 -10.84 13.10
CA ARG A 778 -25.71 -10.93 11.63
C ARG A 778 -24.50 -11.68 11.04
N GLY A 779 -23.63 -12.26 11.87
CA GLY A 779 -22.41 -12.95 11.46
C GLY A 779 -21.20 -12.02 11.25
N GLU A 780 -21.33 -10.74 11.60
CA GLU A 780 -20.26 -9.75 11.46
C GLU A 780 -19.49 -9.63 12.79
N TYR A 781 -18.34 -10.28 12.88
CA TYR A 781 -17.46 -10.23 14.04
C TYR A 781 -16.33 -9.21 13.83
N PRO A 782 -15.95 -8.42 14.85
CA PRO A 782 -14.88 -7.43 14.74
C PRO A 782 -13.51 -8.09 14.83
N VAL A 783 -13.18 -8.95 13.87
CA VAL A 783 -11.89 -9.64 13.79
C VAL A 783 -11.18 -9.19 12.51
N THR A 784 -9.98 -8.64 12.65
CA THR A 784 -9.12 -8.31 11.53
C THR A 784 -8.02 -9.36 11.34
N GLU A 785 -7.48 -9.44 10.12
CA GLU A 785 -6.46 -10.44 9.77
C GLU A 785 -5.11 -10.12 10.45
N GLY A 786 -4.73 -8.85 10.54
CA GLY A 786 -3.43 -8.43 11.06
C GLY A 786 -3.35 -8.35 12.58
N ARG A 787 -4.41 -7.85 13.22
CA ARG A 787 -4.43 -7.46 14.65
C ARG A 787 -5.53 -8.12 15.50
N GLY A 788 -6.31 -9.03 14.91
CA GLY A 788 -7.24 -9.92 15.62
C GLY A 788 -8.51 -9.25 16.11
N LEU A 789 -9.04 -9.71 17.26
CA LEU A 789 -10.27 -9.17 17.85
C LEU A 789 -10.13 -7.67 18.15
N LEU A 790 -11.18 -6.93 17.84
CA LEU A 790 -11.32 -5.48 17.99
C LEU A 790 -10.28 -4.67 17.19
N GLY A 791 -9.53 -5.29 16.27
CA GLY A 791 -8.61 -4.61 15.36
C GLY A 791 -7.29 -4.17 15.98
N ILE A 792 -7.00 -4.54 17.24
CA ILE A 792 -5.80 -4.09 17.95
C ILE A 792 -5.31 -5.08 19.01
N THR A 793 -6.20 -5.86 19.63
CA THR A 793 -5.87 -6.54 20.90
C THR A 793 -4.90 -7.70 20.76
N ALA A 794 -4.83 -8.38 19.62
CA ALA A 794 -3.89 -9.49 19.42
C ALA A 794 -2.47 -8.99 19.12
N ARG A 795 -2.34 -7.82 18.49
CA ARG A 795 -1.06 -7.15 18.22
C ARG A 795 -1.25 -5.65 18.43
N PRO A 796 -1.13 -5.15 19.68
CA PRO A 796 -1.09 -3.73 19.96
C PRO A 796 0.13 -3.05 19.29
N PRO A 797 0.21 -1.72 19.22
CA PRO A 797 1.40 -1.05 18.71
C PRO A 797 2.64 -1.39 19.55
N ALA A 798 3.79 -1.51 18.89
CA ALA A 798 5.10 -1.59 19.50
C ALA A 798 5.48 -0.25 20.13
N LYS A 799 5.15 0.87 19.47
CA LYS A 799 5.26 2.22 20.05
C LYS A 799 4.26 2.39 21.22
N PRO A 800 4.54 3.27 22.20
CA PRO A 800 3.67 3.45 23.38
C PRO A 800 2.21 3.81 23.05
N LEU A 801 1.28 3.18 23.77
CA LEU A 801 -0.17 3.40 23.71
C LEU A 801 -0.73 3.71 25.11
N ILE A 802 -1.51 4.78 25.20
CA ILE A 802 -2.23 5.19 26.42
C ILE A 802 -3.73 5.06 26.19
N ALA A 803 -4.47 4.44 27.11
CA ALA A 803 -5.92 4.51 27.13
C ALA A 803 -6.39 5.69 27.99
N ALA A 804 -7.16 6.61 27.40
CA ALA A 804 -7.83 7.71 28.09
C ALA A 804 -9.32 7.35 28.27
N VAL A 805 -9.71 6.95 29.48
CA VAL A 805 -10.99 6.32 29.76
C VAL A 805 -11.93 7.26 30.51
N GLU A 806 -12.99 7.66 29.82
CA GLU A 806 -14.17 8.31 30.40
C GLU A 806 -15.32 7.29 30.51
N GLY A 807 -16.05 7.30 31.63
CA GLY A 807 -17.19 6.43 31.86
C GLY A 807 -16.89 4.92 31.75
N ALA A 808 -17.74 4.18 31.05
CA ALA A 808 -17.69 2.72 31.03
C ALA A 808 -16.68 2.15 30.00
N ALA A 809 -15.74 1.33 30.47
CA ALA A 809 -14.91 0.44 29.67
C ALA A 809 -15.32 -1.02 29.96
N LEU A 810 -16.26 -1.56 29.18
CA LEU A 810 -16.89 -2.85 29.47
C LEU A 810 -16.68 -3.86 28.34
N ALA A 811 -16.61 -5.13 28.73
CA ALA A 811 -16.37 -6.26 27.82
C ALA A 811 -15.11 -6.00 26.98
N GLY A 812 -15.19 -6.18 25.66
CA GLY A 812 -14.13 -5.79 24.74
C GLY A 812 -13.60 -4.35 24.92
N GLY A 813 -14.41 -3.41 25.44
CA GLY A 813 -13.93 -2.07 25.76
C GLY A 813 -12.95 -2.04 26.94
N CYS A 814 -13.14 -2.90 27.94
CA CYS A 814 -12.14 -3.13 28.98
C CYS A 814 -10.89 -3.79 28.39
N GLU A 815 -11.05 -4.72 27.45
CA GLU A 815 -9.94 -5.41 26.79
C GLU A 815 -9.11 -4.47 25.91
N LEU A 816 -9.74 -3.47 25.28
CA LEU A 816 -9.07 -2.37 24.59
C LEU A 816 -8.21 -1.53 25.55
N ALA A 817 -8.78 -1.13 26.70
CA ALA A 817 -8.02 -0.37 27.69
C ALA A 817 -6.84 -1.18 28.27
N LEU A 818 -7.04 -2.47 28.50
CA LEU A 818 -5.99 -3.39 28.96
C LEU A 818 -4.91 -3.63 27.90
N ALA A 819 -5.22 -3.47 26.61
CA ALA A 819 -4.25 -3.58 25.53
C ALA A 819 -3.31 -2.37 25.41
N ALA A 820 -3.63 -1.25 26.08
CA ALA A 820 -2.74 -0.11 26.22
C ALA A 820 -1.65 -0.37 27.27
N ASP A 821 -0.51 0.31 27.13
CA ASP A 821 0.61 0.20 28.07
C ASP A 821 0.33 0.97 29.37
N LEU A 822 -0.39 2.09 29.25
CA LEU A 822 -0.74 2.98 30.34
C LEU A 822 -2.23 3.32 30.30
N ILE A 823 -2.85 3.49 31.46
CA ILE A 823 -4.26 3.88 31.59
C ILE A 823 -4.37 5.16 32.41
N VAL A 824 -5.04 6.15 31.82
CA VAL A 824 -5.52 7.36 32.49
C VAL A 824 -7.05 7.31 32.50
N ALA A 825 -7.67 7.42 33.66
CA ALA A 825 -9.11 7.26 33.77
C ALA A 825 -9.76 8.35 34.64
N ALA A 826 -11.02 8.69 34.34
CA ALA A 826 -11.84 9.47 35.25
C ALA A 826 -12.17 8.67 36.53
N GLU A 827 -12.33 9.36 37.65
CA GLU A 827 -12.60 8.73 38.94
C GLU A 827 -13.93 7.96 39.00
N ASP A 828 -14.88 8.34 38.16
CA ASP A 828 -16.20 7.72 38.00
C ASP A 828 -16.24 6.68 36.87
N ALA A 829 -15.12 6.43 36.19
CA ALA A 829 -15.01 5.38 35.20
C ALA A 829 -15.13 3.98 35.83
N ALA A 830 -15.66 3.05 35.05
CA ALA A 830 -15.90 1.67 35.48
C ALA A 830 -15.36 0.66 34.45
N PHE A 831 -14.62 -0.33 34.94
CA PHE A 831 -13.95 -1.33 34.11
C PHE A 831 -14.51 -2.72 34.41
N GLY A 832 -14.79 -3.53 33.40
CA GLY A 832 -15.24 -4.89 33.65
C GLY A 832 -15.33 -5.78 32.42
N ILE A 833 -15.31 -7.08 32.65
CA ILE A 833 -15.43 -8.13 31.64
C ILE A 833 -16.70 -8.98 31.88
N PRO A 834 -17.91 -8.45 31.55
CA PRO A 834 -19.19 -9.11 31.83
C PRO A 834 -19.57 -10.18 30.80
N GLU A 835 -18.63 -10.70 30.02
CA GLU A 835 -18.82 -11.73 28.99
C GLU A 835 -19.45 -13.00 29.56
N VAL A 836 -19.05 -13.41 30.76
CA VAL A 836 -19.59 -14.60 31.43
C VAL A 836 -21.10 -14.51 31.67
N LYS A 837 -21.63 -13.30 31.89
CA LYS A 837 -23.08 -13.04 32.02
C LYS A 837 -23.85 -13.22 30.70
N ARG A 838 -23.14 -13.35 29.58
CA ARG A 838 -23.67 -13.52 28.22
C ARG A 838 -23.29 -14.87 27.61
N GLY A 839 -22.73 -15.79 28.40
CA GLY A 839 -22.24 -17.08 27.91
C GLY A 839 -21.01 -16.96 27.00
N LEU A 840 -20.26 -15.87 27.13
CA LEU A 840 -19.04 -15.59 26.38
C LEU A 840 -17.83 -15.58 27.33
N VAL A 841 -16.63 -15.50 26.76
CA VAL A 841 -15.37 -15.25 27.48
C VAL A 841 -14.71 -14.00 26.91
N ALA A 842 -14.01 -13.23 27.76
CA ALA A 842 -13.21 -12.07 27.35
C ALA A 842 -11.99 -12.55 26.53
N ALA A 843 -12.26 -12.82 25.25
CA ALA A 843 -11.37 -13.49 24.30
C ALA A 843 -10.44 -12.51 23.57
N ALA A 844 -10.64 -11.20 23.69
CA ALA A 844 -9.71 -10.18 23.20
C ALA A 844 -8.53 -9.95 24.19
N GLY A 845 -8.34 -10.89 25.13
CA GLY A 845 -7.19 -10.95 26.04
C GLY A 845 -7.45 -10.38 27.43
N GLY A 846 -8.69 -10.06 27.79
CA GLY A 846 -9.05 -9.51 29.09
C GLY A 846 -8.63 -10.40 30.26
N VAL A 847 -8.97 -11.70 30.20
CA VAL A 847 -8.57 -12.65 31.26
C VAL A 847 -7.05 -12.82 31.35
N LEU A 848 -6.34 -12.77 30.22
CA LEU A 848 -4.89 -12.91 30.17
C LEU A 848 -4.19 -11.70 30.80
N ARG A 849 -4.62 -10.50 30.43
CA ARG A 849 -4.01 -9.25 30.88
C ARG A 849 -4.36 -8.92 32.33
N LEU A 850 -5.59 -9.19 32.77
CA LEU A 850 -5.94 -9.05 34.19
C LEU A 850 -5.12 -9.99 35.08
N ALA A 851 -4.91 -11.25 34.66
CA ALA A 851 -4.09 -12.19 35.41
C ALA A 851 -2.61 -11.78 35.50
N ARG A 852 -2.12 -10.99 34.53
CA ARG A 852 -0.75 -10.46 34.49
C ARG A 852 -0.58 -9.18 35.29
N SER A 853 -1.62 -8.37 35.42
CA SER A 853 -1.55 -7.02 36.00
C SER A 853 -2.14 -6.90 37.40
N LEU A 854 -3.00 -7.83 37.83
CA LEU A 854 -3.67 -7.80 39.13
C LEU A 854 -3.35 -9.01 39.99
N PRO A 855 -3.54 -8.92 41.33
CA PRO A 855 -3.60 -10.08 42.18
C PRO A 855 -4.62 -11.10 41.65
N ARG A 856 -4.23 -12.38 41.65
CA ARG A 856 -5.04 -13.48 41.08
C ARG A 856 -6.49 -13.49 41.58
N SER A 857 -6.72 -13.25 42.88
CA SER A 857 -8.07 -13.22 43.45
C SER A 857 -8.94 -12.11 42.85
N THR A 858 -8.38 -10.92 42.69
CA THR A 858 -9.08 -9.77 42.08
C THR A 858 -9.33 -10.00 40.59
N ALA A 859 -8.36 -10.55 39.86
CA ALA A 859 -8.56 -10.92 38.46
C ALA A 859 -9.69 -11.95 38.29
N LEU A 860 -9.76 -12.95 39.19
CA LEU A 860 -10.84 -13.94 39.18
C LEU A 860 -12.19 -13.35 39.62
N GLU A 861 -12.22 -12.41 40.55
CA GLU A 861 -13.46 -11.71 40.93
C GLU A 861 -14.08 -11.02 39.71
N LEU A 862 -13.29 -10.23 38.98
CA LEU A 862 -13.72 -9.59 37.73
C LEU A 862 -14.17 -10.62 36.70
N ALA A 863 -13.37 -11.67 36.46
CA ALA A 863 -13.62 -12.66 35.40
C ALA A 863 -14.80 -13.59 35.69
N LEU A 864 -15.02 -13.99 36.95
CA LEU A 864 -16.04 -14.97 37.31
C LEU A 864 -17.39 -14.32 37.62
N THR A 865 -17.40 -13.11 38.20
CA THR A 865 -18.64 -12.40 38.51
C THR A 865 -19.14 -11.59 37.32
N GLY A 866 -18.22 -11.07 36.49
CA GLY A 866 -18.54 -10.10 35.45
C GLY A 866 -19.10 -8.78 36.01
N GLU A 867 -18.88 -8.47 37.28
CA GLU A 867 -19.20 -7.16 37.87
C GLU A 867 -18.11 -6.13 37.54
N PRO A 868 -18.46 -4.90 37.18
CA PRO A 868 -17.48 -3.86 36.93
C PRO A 868 -16.86 -3.34 38.24
N MET A 869 -15.60 -2.91 38.17
CA MET A 869 -14.85 -2.32 39.26
C MET A 869 -14.58 -0.82 39.02
N PRO A 870 -14.72 0.05 40.05
CA PRO A 870 -14.44 1.47 39.92
C PRO A 870 -12.96 1.76 39.64
N ALA A 871 -12.69 2.80 38.84
CA ALA A 871 -11.34 3.24 38.48
C ALA A 871 -10.44 3.51 39.70
N ARG A 872 -10.96 4.18 40.75
CA ARG A 872 -10.20 4.42 41.99
C ARG A 872 -9.64 3.14 42.61
N ARG A 873 -10.43 2.07 42.66
CA ARG A 873 -9.97 0.78 43.19
C ARG A 873 -8.88 0.15 42.31
N LEU A 874 -9.01 0.26 40.99
CA LEU A 874 -8.02 -0.26 40.05
C LEU A 874 -6.72 0.55 40.04
N HIS A 875 -6.78 1.84 40.36
CA HIS A 875 -5.61 2.67 40.63
C HIS A 875 -4.88 2.22 41.89
N ASP A 876 -5.59 2.00 43.00
CA ASP A 876 -5.00 1.48 44.25
C ASP A 876 -4.30 0.12 44.07
N LEU A 877 -4.75 -0.65 43.07
CA LEU A 877 -4.19 -1.96 42.71
C LEU A 877 -3.07 -1.88 41.66
N GLY A 878 -2.73 -0.69 41.17
CA GLY A 878 -1.64 -0.46 40.21
C GLY A 878 -1.99 -0.74 38.74
N LEU A 879 -3.27 -0.97 38.40
CA LEU A 879 -3.68 -1.16 37.00
C LEU A 879 -3.84 0.18 36.26
N ILE A 880 -4.30 1.22 36.96
CA ILE A 880 -4.50 2.56 36.39
C ILE A 880 -3.37 3.47 36.87
N ASN A 881 -2.71 4.19 35.95
CA ASN A 881 -1.55 5.02 36.25
C ASN A 881 -1.95 6.38 36.84
N ARG A 882 -3.00 7.03 36.30
CA ARG A 882 -3.49 8.33 36.76
C ARG A 882 -5.02 8.34 36.82
N VAL A 883 -5.57 8.87 37.91
CA VAL A 883 -7.02 9.12 38.06
C VAL A 883 -7.28 10.62 37.98
N THR A 884 -8.34 11.00 37.28
CA THR A 884 -8.69 12.40 36.98
C THR A 884 -10.12 12.71 37.39
N SER A 885 -10.48 14.00 37.45
CA SER A 885 -11.89 14.39 37.48
C SER A 885 -12.57 14.04 36.15
N PRO A 886 -13.89 13.79 36.12
CA PRO A 886 -14.60 13.45 34.88
C PRO A 886 -14.38 14.50 33.78
N GLY A 887 -14.18 14.04 32.54
CA GLY A 887 -13.88 14.90 31.39
C GLY A 887 -12.43 15.37 31.28
N LYS A 888 -11.51 14.85 32.10
CA LYS A 888 -10.07 15.22 32.10
C LYS A 888 -9.12 14.07 31.75
N ALA A 889 -9.64 12.89 31.40
CA ALA A 889 -8.79 11.74 31.08
C ALA A 889 -7.96 11.98 29.81
N LEU A 890 -8.53 12.57 28.75
CA LEU A 890 -7.81 12.83 27.50
C LEU A 890 -6.72 13.90 27.67
N ASP A 891 -7.04 15.04 28.29
CA ASP A 891 -6.07 16.11 28.58
C ASP A 891 -4.84 15.56 29.34
N THR A 892 -5.10 14.78 30.40
CA THR A 892 -4.05 14.19 31.24
C THR A 892 -3.27 13.09 30.51
N ALA A 893 -3.92 12.33 29.63
CA ALA A 893 -3.24 11.35 28.78
C ALA A 893 -2.35 12.03 27.73
N LEU A 894 -2.76 13.17 27.19
CA LEU A 894 -1.92 13.97 26.29
C LEU A 894 -0.69 14.51 27.01
N GLU A 895 -0.82 15.02 28.23
CA GLU A 895 0.34 15.43 29.04
C GLU A 895 1.34 14.28 29.21
N LEU A 896 0.86 13.11 29.63
CA LEU A 896 1.69 11.91 29.78
C LEU A 896 2.30 11.45 28.44
N ALA A 897 1.57 11.56 27.34
CA ALA A 897 2.08 11.22 26.01
C ALA A 897 3.20 12.17 25.57
N HIS A 898 3.10 13.47 25.87
CA HIS A 898 4.16 14.43 25.57
C HIS A 898 5.39 14.20 26.44
N ASP A 899 5.23 13.85 27.72
CA ASP A 899 6.35 13.46 28.59
C ASP A 899 7.13 12.27 28.00
N ILE A 900 6.43 11.27 27.47
CA ILE A 900 7.05 10.11 26.82
C ILE A 900 7.71 10.52 25.49
N ALA A 901 7.02 11.29 24.66
CA ALA A 901 7.50 11.71 23.34
C ALA A 901 8.74 12.61 23.40
N ALA A 902 8.98 13.29 24.53
CA ALA A 902 10.17 14.09 24.77
C ALA A 902 11.46 13.26 24.97
N ASN A 903 11.36 11.93 25.13
CA ASN A 903 12.51 11.03 25.28
C ASN A 903 12.98 10.45 23.94
N ALA A 904 14.19 9.88 23.93
CA ALA A 904 14.73 9.21 22.75
C ALA A 904 13.83 8.03 22.28
N PRO A 905 13.41 7.97 21.00
CA PRO A 905 12.46 7.01 20.44
C PRO A 905 12.89 5.58 20.68
N LEU A 906 14.12 5.26 20.26
CA LEU A 906 14.64 3.91 20.28
C LEU A 906 14.77 3.40 21.72
N ALA A 907 15.22 4.27 22.63
CA ALA A 907 15.31 3.94 24.05
C ALA A 907 13.93 3.63 24.66
N VAL A 908 12.90 4.42 24.34
CA VAL A 908 11.52 4.18 24.80
C VAL A 908 10.99 2.86 24.25
N LEU A 909 11.12 2.62 22.94
CA LEU A 909 10.65 1.41 22.27
C LEU A 909 11.28 0.14 22.88
N LEU A 910 12.61 0.14 23.03
CA LEU A 910 13.33 -1.01 23.54
C LEU A 910 13.13 -1.22 25.04
N SER A 911 12.94 -0.14 25.81
CA SER A 911 12.55 -0.25 27.23
C SER A 911 11.19 -0.93 27.39
N LYS A 912 10.19 -0.54 26.59
CA LYS A 912 8.87 -1.20 26.56
C LYS A 912 9.02 -2.67 26.18
N ARG A 913 9.78 -2.98 25.12
CA ARG A 913 10.04 -4.35 24.66
C ARG A 913 10.62 -5.23 25.77
N ILE A 914 11.62 -4.74 26.52
CA ILE A 914 12.21 -5.47 27.65
C ILE A 914 11.15 -5.74 28.72
N VAL A 915 10.34 -4.74 29.09
CA VAL A 915 9.27 -4.90 30.09
C VAL A 915 8.21 -5.90 29.64
N ASP A 916 7.87 -5.96 28.36
CA ASP A 916 6.89 -6.92 27.84
C ASP A 916 7.46 -8.35 27.79
N GLU A 917 8.69 -8.51 27.31
CA GLU A 917 9.30 -9.82 27.08
C GLU A 917 9.87 -10.46 28.35
N HIS A 918 10.29 -9.69 29.38
CA HIS A 918 11.01 -10.24 30.54
C HIS A 918 10.26 -11.32 31.32
N ARG A 919 8.92 -11.34 31.22
CA ARG A 919 8.07 -12.29 31.96
C ARG A 919 8.28 -13.73 31.51
N ASP A 920 8.80 -13.94 30.30
CA ASP A 920 9.07 -15.25 29.72
C ASP A 920 10.56 -15.65 29.85
N TRP A 921 11.41 -14.79 30.43
CA TRP A 921 12.86 -15.04 30.52
C TRP A 921 13.22 -15.85 31.76
N GLY A 922 14.13 -16.81 31.60
CA GLY A 922 14.80 -17.44 32.73
C GLY A 922 15.78 -16.48 33.42
N ALA A 923 15.92 -16.59 34.75
CA ALA A 923 16.81 -15.71 35.51
C ALA A 923 18.29 -15.74 35.04
N ALA A 924 18.74 -16.87 34.51
CA ALA A 924 20.11 -17.05 34.02
C ALA A 924 20.39 -16.33 32.69
N GLU A 925 19.38 -16.17 31.82
CA GLU A 925 19.52 -15.52 30.49
C GLU A 925 19.04 -14.07 30.50
N ALA A 926 18.42 -13.59 31.58
CA ALA A 926 17.74 -12.30 31.62
C ALA A 926 18.68 -11.11 31.36
N PHE A 927 19.90 -11.14 31.91
CA PHE A 927 20.89 -10.08 31.68
C PHE A 927 21.49 -10.12 30.27
N ASP A 928 21.66 -11.32 29.69
CA ASP A 928 22.18 -11.47 28.33
C ASP A 928 21.16 -10.91 27.34
N ARG A 929 19.88 -11.32 27.45
CA ARG A 929 18.79 -10.77 26.60
C ARG A 929 18.61 -9.27 26.76
N LEU A 930 18.67 -8.76 28.00
CA LEU A 930 18.63 -7.32 28.25
C LEU A 930 19.78 -6.61 27.54
N SER A 931 21.00 -7.15 27.62
CA SER A 931 22.19 -6.56 27.02
C SER A 931 22.12 -6.57 25.49
N ASP A 932 21.64 -7.65 24.90
CA ASP A 932 21.44 -7.78 23.44
C ASP A 932 20.48 -6.71 22.92
N ILE A 933 19.33 -6.54 23.60
CA ILE A 933 18.34 -5.53 23.22
C ILE A 933 18.88 -4.11 23.48
N ALA A 934 19.50 -3.87 24.64
CA ALA A 934 20.00 -2.55 25.00
C ALA A 934 21.19 -2.08 24.15
N GLY A 935 21.97 -3.02 23.58
CA GLY A 935 23.11 -2.73 22.71
C GLY A 935 22.75 -1.89 21.48
N GLU A 936 21.53 -2.03 20.96
CA GLU A 936 21.02 -1.23 19.84
C GLU A 936 20.99 0.28 20.17
N VAL A 937 20.70 0.66 21.43
CA VAL A 937 20.67 2.07 21.86
C VAL A 937 22.06 2.66 21.93
N ILE A 938 23.04 1.92 22.47
CA ILE A 938 24.39 2.44 22.78
C ILE A 938 25.10 2.94 21.51
N GLY A 939 24.90 2.27 20.38
CA GLY A 939 25.48 2.66 19.08
C GLY A 939 24.67 3.70 18.30
N SER A 940 23.55 4.18 18.82
CA SER A 940 22.63 5.05 18.08
C SER A 940 23.08 6.51 18.02
N ALA A 941 22.62 7.23 16.99
CA ALA A 941 22.81 8.68 16.89
C ALA A 941 22.19 9.45 18.07
N ASP A 942 21.07 8.93 18.59
CA ASP A 942 20.39 9.51 19.75
C ASP A 942 21.21 9.33 21.04
N ALA A 943 21.92 8.22 21.24
CA ALA A 943 22.82 8.10 22.38
C ALA A 943 23.95 9.15 22.34
N VAL A 944 24.56 9.35 21.16
CA VAL A 944 25.58 10.39 20.95
C VAL A 944 25.02 11.79 21.23
N GLU A 945 23.83 12.08 20.70
CA GLU A 945 23.14 13.34 20.93
C GLU A 945 22.80 13.57 22.40
N GLY A 946 22.30 12.55 23.10
CA GLY A 946 21.97 12.65 24.52
C GLY A 946 23.19 12.98 25.38
N ILE A 947 24.32 12.30 25.14
CA ILE A 947 25.59 12.57 25.82
C ILE A 947 26.07 14.00 25.53
N ARG A 948 26.02 14.41 24.25
CA ARG A 948 26.45 15.76 23.82
C ARG A 948 25.57 16.85 24.44
N ALA A 949 24.25 16.72 24.33
CA ALA A 949 23.30 17.69 24.85
C ALA A 949 23.41 17.85 26.37
N TYR A 950 23.65 16.74 27.10
CA TYR A 950 23.93 16.77 28.53
C TYR A 950 25.23 17.54 28.85
N ALA A 951 26.31 17.26 28.12
CA ALA A 951 27.59 17.95 28.30
C ALA A 951 27.50 19.46 27.98
N GLU A 952 26.67 19.83 27.00
CA GLU A 952 26.44 21.21 26.54
C GLU A 952 25.32 21.93 27.32
N ASN A 953 24.63 21.25 28.25
CA ASN A 953 23.49 21.75 29.01
C ASN A 953 22.37 22.36 28.13
N ARG A 954 22.02 21.65 27.05
CA ARG A 954 20.94 22.03 26.12
C ARG A 954 19.90 20.93 25.98
N THR A 955 18.73 21.26 25.44
CA THR A 955 17.72 20.27 25.09
C THR A 955 18.23 19.38 23.94
N PRO A 956 18.11 18.05 24.07
CA PRO A 956 18.49 17.13 22.99
C PRO A 956 17.51 17.20 21.81
N ILE A 957 18.01 16.95 20.61
CA ILE A 957 17.22 16.85 19.37
C ILE A 957 17.28 15.40 18.88
N TRP A 958 16.27 14.62 19.26
CA TRP A 958 16.18 13.22 18.88
C TRP A 958 15.84 13.05 17.40
N LYS A 959 16.57 12.18 16.70
CA LYS A 959 16.39 11.95 15.27
C LYS A 959 15.75 10.59 14.93
N GLY A 960 15.68 9.65 15.87
CA GLY A 960 15.25 8.29 15.54
C GLY A 960 16.42 7.34 15.44
#